data_AF-U9UN31-F1
#
_entry.id   AF-U9UN31-F1
#
_cell.length_a   1.000
_cell.length_b   1.000
_cell.length_c   1.000
_cell.angle_alpha   90.00
_cell.angle_beta   90.00
_cell.angle_gamma   90.00
#
_symmetry.space_group_name_H-M   'P 1'
#
loop_
_entity.id
_entity.type
_entity.pdbx_description
1 polymer ?
#
loop_
_entity_poly.entity_id
_entity_poly.type
_entity_poly.pdbx_seq_one_letter_code
_entity_poly.pdbx_strand_id
1 'polypeptide(L)'
;MQIRVGGKQGDDTKIGKHGLGFNSCYHFTDVPSFISGDSFAFLDPQEKYLSQRGIRGHIPNNGIGGFSKKDQLIPFEGIEGMDFRSTFEGTLFRLPLRKEPSDITDSIFTTKKVRKLLTDIKSIVSSQFLFLRNIETIETSFINETTSPFQITSLWKAVITDLDEDIRNRRKYINNGIIKTFQLKIELTDNSGNKQEEHWIITNGAQQNPEDSKLQEYARKYRLRVLGGIATILKSSENIQDNFKGRMYSFFSLPDAINLPVHLNGTWAQGSDRGKLLIDKDDLPDIDHQKLGWNRYILLDFLPELYCKLLEEIIKLHKNKEIDLKDHPISKYWPFPSVTGNYPKCIVEYGFKVLQLVLKNDDIFQLINEGLPDKNDRVDVLFKFLPREQTLGFRDLLRNNLDELDIKSNPDLKLLIRSLPIWPTLSDPIQPDSKPALKPISCGYILPNKFQHYRTKKDSKIYLYAADDVRKCLIKLDVQERDVYSYTFEDVEFPNEYDYHYVNFLNSILDYGKVVKDLKDKPCFPTYNKKLKKVDQLYDINNSVFKTIFSGNMGMFLHNDLKYLNELSSIGFKYKVNQETFIICAKYIEKLGKKVNPPSDTRYRGFALIDYFYKNIDTLKFEEGMERFQFIPISKDLGKPYNLNHVRTNTLDCFDHIVLSKYKEVAWSQMSLIAEDVVPPKHVLQKYPTLGKPEVTIVIEHLRYLYMNLRVDDEWKTNWAGVFKNNVYEVYKWLEDECKENDIDLTEHIHERERLFLNFNKNQDPFDDDNWVSIKDLILNSQIDEDRYICLALQKYPTMLKSAGVKEVKRPDYKINVCLHNQSIIIGKAVFDLLFDQETSLNDIIFIVDEEEIKANRYMLAASSEFFQKEFSSANPGLIKNTVNDIKPNSMRILLRYLYGQDIDVAIKSLKIDSDTSKFVLYEDLLKLANSYELAHLKEMMELRLSRKITRSNVENMKKFAVTSGANQLKEFCDLYIITNHNL
;
A
#
# COMPACT_ATOMS: atom_id res chain seq x y z
N MET A 1 2.88 -92.13 7.86
CA MET A 1 2.09 -91.10 7.16
C MET A 1 2.88 -89.80 7.18
N GLN A 2 3.15 -89.17 6.03
CA GLN A 2 3.93 -87.92 5.98
C GLN A 2 2.99 -86.71 6.12
N ILE A 3 2.97 -86.08 7.30
CA ILE A 3 2.04 -84.97 7.64
C ILE A 3 2.42 -83.65 6.92
N ARG A 4 3.58 -83.58 6.26
CA ARG A 4 4.14 -82.34 5.66
C ARG A 4 4.25 -82.34 4.13
N VAL A 5 3.86 -83.40 3.42
CA VAL A 5 4.01 -83.51 1.96
C VAL A 5 2.64 -83.73 1.31
N GLY A 6 2.24 -82.85 0.40
CA GLY A 6 0.95 -82.95 -0.29
C GLY A 6 0.99 -83.93 -1.46
N GLY A 7 0.14 -84.97 -1.44
CA GLY A 7 0.08 -85.99 -2.51
C GLY A 7 -0.51 -85.54 -3.85
N LYS A 8 -0.94 -84.27 -3.99
CA LYS A 8 -1.59 -83.71 -5.21
C LYS A 8 -0.72 -82.66 -5.91
N GLN A 9 0.60 -82.68 -5.68
CA GLN A 9 1.55 -81.67 -6.14
C GLN A 9 1.70 -81.53 -7.67
N GLY A 10 1.30 -82.55 -8.45
CA GLY A 10 1.39 -82.55 -9.91
C GLY A 10 0.05 -82.35 -10.64
N ASP A 11 -1.07 -82.20 -9.93
CA ASP A 11 -2.39 -82.03 -10.54
C ASP A 11 -2.76 -80.53 -10.61
N ASP A 12 -2.59 -79.94 -11.79
CA ASP A 12 -2.86 -78.53 -12.06
C ASP A 12 -4.35 -78.15 -11.91
N THR A 13 -5.26 -79.12 -11.80
CA THR A 13 -6.69 -78.88 -11.54
C THR A 13 -7.02 -78.69 -10.05
N LYS A 14 -6.06 -78.98 -9.15
CA LYS A 14 -6.23 -78.89 -7.69
C LYS A 14 -5.51 -77.66 -7.12
N ILE A 15 -6.13 -77.04 -6.12
CA ILE A 15 -5.62 -75.82 -5.48
C ILE A 15 -4.51 -76.14 -4.44
N GLY A 16 -4.60 -77.28 -3.75
CA GLY A 16 -3.72 -77.62 -2.63
C GLY A 16 -2.36 -78.22 -3.05
N LYS A 17 -1.30 -77.40 -3.04
CA LYS A 17 0.07 -77.82 -3.44
C LYS A 17 0.97 -78.34 -2.30
N HIS A 18 0.83 -77.83 -1.07
CA HIS A 18 1.82 -78.08 0.00
C HIS A 18 1.33 -78.96 1.16
N GLY A 19 0.06 -79.43 1.14
CA GLY A 19 -0.48 -80.32 2.19
C GLY A 19 -0.71 -79.67 3.57
N LEU A 20 -0.13 -78.49 3.83
CA LEU A 20 -0.20 -77.78 5.12
C LEU A 20 -1.62 -77.30 5.50
N GLY A 21 -2.53 -77.17 4.53
CA GLY A 21 -3.89 -76.66 4.78
C GLY A 21 -4.70 -77.53 5.74
N PHE A 22 -4.44 -78.85 5.75
CA PHE A 22 -5.12 -79.75 6.68
C PHE A 22 -4.71 -79.51 8.15
N ASN A 23 -3.51 -79.00 8.41
CA ASN A 23 -3.03 -78.77 9.78
C ASN A 23 -3.85 -77.73 10.55
N SER A 24 -4.69 -76.93 9.88
CA SER A 24 -5.63 -76.03 10.55
C SER A 24 -6.64 -76.76 11.43
N CYS A 25 -6.91 -78.05 11.16
CA CYS A 25 -7.76 -78.87 12.01
C CYS A 25 -7.25 -78.97 13.45
N TYR A 26 -5.93 -78.81 13.67
CA TYR A 26 -5.32 -78.87 14.98
C TYR A 26 -5.69 -77.70 15.91
N HIS A 27 -6.28 -76.63 15.38
CA HIS A 27 -6.94 -75.62 16.22
C HIS A 27 -8.16 -76.18 16.97
N PHE A 28 -8.82 -77.20 16.41
CA PHE A 28 -10.03 -77.80 16.98
C PHE A 28 -9.75 -79.07 17.77
N THR A 29 -8.81 -79.90 17.31
CA THR A 29 -8.60 -81.27 17.80
C THR A 29 -7.12 -81.66 17.85
N ASP A 30 -6.72 -82.55 18.75
CA ASP A 30 -5.40 -83.17 18.71
C ASP A 30 -5.37 -84.44 17.85
N VAL A 31 -6.54 -85.08 17.66
CA VAL A 31 -6.65 -86.42 17.11
C VAL A 31 -7.64 -86.47 15.94
N PRO A 32 -7.37 -85.77 14.82
CA PRO A 32 -8.29 -85.76 13.69
C PRO A 32 -8.35 -87.15 13.06
N SER A 33 -9.55 -87.53 12.61
CA SER A 33 -9.80 -88.81 11.97
C SER A 33 -10.63 -88.63 10.71
N PHE A 34 -10.48 -89.51 9.75
CA PHE A 34 -11.27 -89.44 8.52
C PHE A 34 -11.45 -90.80 7.86
N ILE A 35 -12.53 -90.92 7.09
CA ILE A 35 -12.83 -92.03 6.20
C ILE A 35 -12.79 -91.49 4.77
N SER A 36 -12.11 -92.19 3.87
CA SER A 36 -12.02 -91.82 2.45
C SER A 36 -11.96 -93.09 1.61
N GLY A 37 -12.95 -93.32 0.76
CA GLY A 37 -13.07 -94.58 0.02
C GLY A 37 -13.24 -95.78 0.94
N ASP A 38 -12.33 -96.73 0.83
CA ASP A 38 -12.31 -98.00 1.56
C ASP A 38 -11.48 -97.97 2.85
N SER A 39 -10.97 -96.78 3.22
CA SER A 39 -9.94 -96.62 4.23
C SER A 39 -10.37 -95.64 5.32
N PHE A 40 -10.01 -95.92 6.56
CA PHE A 40 -10.04 -94.95 7.66
C PHE A 40 -8.62 -94.58 8.10
N ALA A 41 -8.46 -93.38 8.64
CA ALA A 41 -7.22 -92.94 9.27
C ALA A 41 -7.50 -92.16 10.55
N PHE A 42 -6.66 -92.38 11.56
CA PHE A 42 -6.61 -91.60 12.80
C PHE A 42 -5.21 -91.02 12.93
N LEU A 43 -5.10 -89.72 13.16
CA LEU A 43 -3.82 -89.04 13.29
C LEU A 43 -3.63 -88.60 14.74
N ASP A 44 -2.46 -88.88 15.30
CA ASP A 44 -2.10 -88.54 16.67
C ASP A 44 -0.65 -88.06 16.68
N PRO A 45 -0.37 -86.82 16.25
CA PRO A 45 0.99 -86.34 16.07
C PRO A 45 1.81 -86.28 17.38
N GLN A 46 1.16 -86.30 18.55
CA GLN A 46 1.80 -86.34 19.86
C GLN A 46 2.07 -87.76 20.36
N GLU A 47 1.56 -88.79 19.66
CA GLU A 47 1.70 -90.21 20.05
C GLU A 47 1.16 -90.47 21.48
N LYS A 48 0.13 -89.72 21.89
CA LYS A 48 -0.47 -89.77 23.23
C LYS A 48 -1.44 -90.94 23.39
N TYR A 49 -2.15 -91.29 22.32
CA TYR A 49 -3.21 -92.30 22.27
C TYR A 49 -2.87 -93.46 21.33
N LEU A 50 -1.99 -93.22 20.35
CA LEU A 50 -1.50 -94.23 19.41
C LEU A 50 0.01 -94.42 19.59
N SER A 51 0.51 -95.65 19.38
CA SER A 51 1.94 -95.97 19.43
C SER A 51 2.77 -95.41 18.26
N GLN A 52 2.17 -94.57 17.42
CA GLN A 52 2.75 -93.94 16.24
C GLN A 52 1.91 -92.72 15.86
N ARG A 53 2.45 -91.80 15.06
CA ARG A 53 1.80 -90.50 14.71
C ARG A 53 0.45 -90.58 13.99
N GLY A 54 0.01 -91.78 13.63
CA GLY A 54 -1.28 -92.04 13.05
C GLY A 54 -1.38 -93.47 12.51
N ILE A 55 -2.59 -94.01 12.46
CA ILE A 55 -2.90 -95.33 11.91
C ILE A 55 -3.79 -95.19 10.68
N ARG A 56 -3.63 -96.12 9.73
CA ARG A 56 -4.55 -96.29 8.60
C ARG A 56 -5.05 -97.74 8.62
N GLY A 57 -6.34 -97.93 8.42
CA GLY A 57 -6.96 -99.26 8.28
C GLY A 57 -8.00 -99.27 7.17
N HIS A 58 -8.45 -100.46 6.80
CA HIS A 58 -9.58 -100.63 5.88
C HIS A 58 -10.90 -100.64 6.65
N ILE A 59 -11.95 -100.10 6.05
CA ILE A 59 -13.30 -100.20 6.62
C ILE A 59 -13.73 -101.67 6.70
N PRO A 60 -14.43 -102.10 7.77
CA PRO A 60 -14.91 -103.47 7.88
C PRO A 60 -16.14 -103.64 6.99
N ASN A 61 -15.94 -103.94 5.69
CA ASN A 61 -16.96 -104.07 4.62
C ASN A 61 -18.16 -105.02 4.88
N ASN A 62 -18.29 -105.56 6.09
CA ASN A 62 -19.41 -106.37 6.57
C ASN A 62 -20.18 -105.67 7.72
N GLY A 63 -20.04 -104.35 7.84
CA GLY A 63 -20.52 -103.57 8.99
C GLY A 63 -19.59 -103.65 10.21
N ILE A 64 -19.83 -102.80 11.20
CA ILE A 64 -18.96 -102.65 12.38
C ILE A 64 -19.21 -103.67 13.50
N GLY A 65 -20.27 -104.48 13.41
CA GLY A 65 -20.73 -105.36 14.51
C GLY A 65 -19.69 -106.38 15.00
N GLY A 66 -18.86 -106.91 14.08
CA GLY A 66 -17.76 -107.85 14.38
C GLY A 66 -16.38 -107.20 14.51
N PHE A 67 -16.28 -105.88 14.42
CA PHE A 67 -15.01 -105.17 14.47
C PHE A 67 -14.58 -104.95 15.92
N SER A 68 -13.39 -105.42 16.30
CA SER A 68 -12.90 -105.38 17.69
C SER A 68 -12.79 -103.97 18.28
N LYS A 69 -12.66 -102.95 17.43
CA LYS A 69 -12.58 -101.52 17.81
C LYS A 69 -13.80 -100.73 17.30
N LYS A 70 -14.98 -101.35 17.23
CA LYS A 70 -16.21 -100.76 16.65
C LYS A 70 -16.53 -99.36 17.19
N ASP A 71 -16.28 -99.10 18.48
CA ASP A 71 -16.58 -97.81 19.12
C ASP A 71 -15.83 -96.63 18.50
N GLN A 72 -14.69 -96.87 17.84
CA GLN A 72 -13.93 -95.85 17.11
C GLN A 72 -14.59 -95.49 15.77
N LEU A 73 -15.42 -96.39 15.22
CA LEU A 73 -16.07 -96.25 13.91
C LEU A 73 -17.55 -95.85 14.01
N ILE A 74 -18.25 -96.19 15.10
CA ILE A 74 -19.63 -95.73 15.42
C ILE A 74 -19.84 -94.23 15.10
N PRO A 75 -18.94 -93.32 15.51
CA PRO A 75 -18.92 -91.92 15.09
C PRO A 75 -19.23 -91.53 13.65
N PHE A 76 -18.97 -92.40 12.69
CA PHE A 76 -19.15 -92.14 11.26
C PHE A 76 -20.39 -92.86 10.71
N GLU A 77 -20.99 -93.77 11.47
CA GLU A 77 -22.16 -94.55 11.04
C GLU A 77 -23.40 -93.65 10.91
N GLY A 78 -24.13 -93.80 9.81
CA GLY A 78 -25.36 -93.07 9.52
C GLY A 78 -25.17 -91.64 9.00
N ILE A 79 -23.94 -91.14 8.91
CA ILE A 79 -23.65 -89.81 8.32
C ILE A 79 -23.51 -89.96 6.81
N GLU A 80 -24.34 -89.24 6.03
CA GLU A 80 -24.30 -89.24 4.55
C GLU A 80 -24.32 -90.65 3.93
N GLY A 81 -25.13 -91.56 4.51
CA GLY A 81 -25.30 -92.93 4.00
C GLY A 81 -24.18 -93.91 4.34
N MET A 82 -23.23 -93.53 5.20
CA MET A 82 -22.16 -94.43 5.64
C MET A 82 -22.69 -95.56 6.54
N ASP A 83 -22.61 -96.80 6.08
CA ASP A 83 -23.08 -98.00 6.80
C ASP A 83 -21.98 -99.05 7.04
N PHE A 84 -20.75 -98.77 6.58
CA PHE A 84 -19.60 -99.68 6.62
C PHE A 84 -19.82 -101.02 5.89
N ARG A 85 -20.80 -101.11 4.97
CA ARG A 85 -21.05 -102.32 4.17
C ARG A 85 -20.52 -102.21 2.75
N SER A 86 -20.13 -101.00 2.33
CA SER A 86 -19.57 -100.72 1.01
C SER A 86 -18.53 -99.61 1.08
N THR A 87 -17.76 -99.44 0.01
CA THR A 87 -16.82 -98.32 -0.17
C THR A 87 -17.57 -97.00 -0.06
N PHE A 88 -17.04 -96.08 0.75
CA PHE A 88 -17.63 -94.75 0.87
C PHE A 88 -17.21 -93.87 -0.30
N GLU A 89 -18.15 -93.49 -1.16
CA GLU A 89 -17.95 -92.61 -2.32
C GLU A 89 -17.80 -91.14 -1.92
N GLY A 90 -16.83 -90.86 -1.04
CA GLY A 90 -16.64 -89.56 -0.45
C GLY A 90 -15.45 -89.49 0.50
N THR A 91 -15.38 -88.39 1.27
CA THR A 91 -14.43 -88.25 2.37
C THR A 91 -15.10 -87.55 3.54
N LEU A 92 -15.12 -88.22 4.70
CA LEU A 92 -15.73 -87.73 5.92
C LEU A 92 -14.64 -87.44 6.95
N PHE A 93 -14.53 -86.19 7.39
CA PHE A 93 -13.61 -85.78 8.45
C PHE A 93 -14.35 -85.67 9.78
N ARG A 94 -13.77 -86.24 10.83
CA ARG A 94 -14.20 -86.08 12.21
C ARG A 94 -13.11 -85.36 13.00
N LEU A 95 -13.48 -84.22 13.57
CA LEU A 95 -12.62 -83.38 14.40
C LEU A 95 -13.19 -83.33 15.83
N PRO A 96 -12.80 -84.27 16.72
CA PRO A 96 -13.26 -84.25 18.11
C PRO A 96 -12.74 -82.99 18.82
N LEU A 97 -13.64 -82.14 19.32
CA LEU A 97 -13.23 -80.91 19.99
C LEU A 97 -12.39 -81.21 21.23
N ARG A 98 -11.24 -80.52 21.33
CA ARG A 98 -10.33 -80.60 22.47
C ARG A 98 -11.06 -80.21 23.76
N LYS A 99 -10.90 -81.01 24.82
CA LYS A 99 -11.50 -80.76 26.14
C LYS A 99 -10.54 -80.11 27.13
N GLU A 100 -9.23 -80.34 26.97
CA GLU A 100 -8.16 -79.84 27.84
C GLU A 100 -6.97 -79.38 26.98
N PRO A 101 -6.16 -78.41 27.42
CA PRO A 101 -4.94 -77.98 26.71
C PRO A 101 -4.03 -79.15 26.31
N SER A 102 -3.33 -79.01 25.19
CA SER A 102 -2.32 -79.97 24.72
C SER A 102 -1.05 -79.23 24.28
N ASP A 103 0.07 -79.95 24.12
CA ASP A 103 1.32 -79.36 23.63
C ASP A 103 1.22 -78.76 22.20
N ILE A 104 0.12 -79.02 21.47
CA ILE A 104 -0.14 -78.39 20.17
C ILE A 104 -0.69 -76.97 20.37
N THR A 105 -1.64 -76.79 21.29
CA THR A 105 -2.22 -75.48 21.61
C THR A 105 -2.99 -75.51 22.92
N ASP A 106 -2.87 -74.44 23.70
CA ASP A 106 -3.62 -74.25 24.95
C ASP A 106 -5.09 -73.82 24.72
N SER A 107 -5.46 -73.49 23.48
CA SER A 107 -6.79 -72.97 23.17
C SER A 107 -7.85 -74.08 23.05
N ILE A 108 -8.91 -73.98 23.84
CA ILE A 108 -10.10 -74.83 23.76
C ILE A 108 -11.17 -74.19 22.87
N PHE A 109 -11.63 -74.94 21.87
CA PHE A 109 -12.65 -74.53 20.92
C PHE A 109 -14.02 -75.12 21.29
N THR A 110 -14.88 -74.31 21.93
CA THR A 110 -16.19 -74.76 22.41
C THR A 110 -17.24 -74.83 21.29
N THR A 111 -18.33 -75.57 21.49
CA THR A 111 -19.47 -75.62 20.56
C THR A 111 -20.04 -74.24 20.24
N LYS A 112 -20.05 -73.31 21.21
CA LYS A 112 -20.42 -71.90 20.99
C LYS A 112 -19.47 -71.20 20.01
N LYS A 113 -18.16 -71.41 20.13
CA LYS A 113 -17.15 -70.87 19.19
C LYS A 113 -17.31 -71.48 17.79
N VAL A 114 -17.60 -72.79 17.68
CA VAL A 114 -17.88 -73.46 16.39
C VAL A 114 -19.13 -72.87 15.73
N ARG A 115 -20.23 -72.74 16.47
CA ARG A 115 -21.46 -72.13 15.94
C ARG A 115 -21.21 -70.71 15.46
N LYS A 116 -20.49 -69.89 16.24
CA LYS A 116 -20.09 -68.54 15.83
C LYS A 116 -19.28 -68.56 14.52
N LEU A 117 -18.26 -69.41 14.41
CA LEU A 117 -17.46 -69.54 13.19
C LEU A 117 -18.32 -69.94 11.98
N LEU A 118 -19.27 -70.87 12.14
CA LEU A 118 -20.17 -71.28 11.07
C LEU A 118 -21.16 -70.15 10.68
N THR A 119 -21.58 -69.33 11.64
CA THR A 119 -22.37 -68.10 11.37
C THR A 119 -21.52 -67.07 10.62
N ASP A 120 -20.26 -66.86 11.02
CA ASP A 120 -19.33 -65.96 10.35
C ASP A 120 -19.08 -66.42 8.89
N ILE A 121 -18.93 -67.73 8.66
CA ILE A 121 -18.82 -68.33 7.32
C ILE A 121 -20.09 -68.07 6.50
N LYS A 122 -21.28 -68.27 7.07
CA LYS A 122 -22.57 -67.99 6.39
C LYS A 122 -22.59 -66.59 5.79
N SER A 123 -22.11 -65.59 6.54
CA SER A 123 -22.11 -64.18 6.11
C SER A 123 -21.26 -63.88 4.87
N ILE A 124 -20.31 -64.75 4.51
CA ILE A 124 -19.37 -64.54 3.40
C ILE A 124 -19.39 -65.68 2.37
N VAL A 125 -20.24 -66.69 2.56
CA VAL A 125 -20.17 -67.97 1.82
C VAL A 125 -20.37 -67.79 0.32
N SER A 126 -21.28 -66.91 -0.10
CA SER A 126 -21.58 -66.66 -1.51
C SER A 126 -20.32 -66.21 -2.26
N SER A 127 -19.60 -65.24 -1.70
CA SER A 127 -18.33 -64.75 -2.25
C SER A 127 -17.19 -65.79 -2.25
N GLN A 128 -17.31 -66.92 -1.53
CA GLN A 128 -16.27 -67.96 -1.53
C GLN A 128 -16.32 -68.84 -2.78
N PHE A 129 -17.43 -68.91 -3.51
CA PHE A 129 -17.53 -69.74 -4.72
C PHE A 129 -16.75 -69.18 -5.92
N LEU A 130 -16.52 -67.87 -5.96
CA LEU A 130 -16.11 -67.11 -7.16
C LEU A 130 -14.88 -67.68 -7.87
N PHE A 131 -13.87 -68.08 -7.09
CA PHE A 131 -12.60 -68.58 -7.61
C PHE A 131 -12.36 -70.06 -7.29
N LEU A 132 -13.38 -70.76 -6.75
CA LEU A 132 -13.34 -72.21 -6.55
C LEU A 132 -13.70 -72.93 -7.85
N ARG A 133 -12.89 -73.94 -8.19
CA ARG A 133 -12.95 -74.60 -9.49
C ARG A 133 -13.98 -75.73 -9.61
N ASN A 134 -14.26 -76.42 -8.50
CA ASN A 134 -15.08 -77.64 -8.51
C ASN A 134 -16.16 -77.65 -7.40
N ILE A 135 -16.18 -76.66 -6.50
CA ILE A 135 -17.16 -76.62 -5.42
C ILE A 135 -18.43 -75.95 -5.93
N GLU A 136 -19.56 -76.66 -5.85
CA GLU A 136 -20.87 -76.21 -6.35
C GLU A 136 -21.90 -76.03 -5.22
N THR A 137 -21.66 -76.66 -4.07
CA THR A 137 -22.54 -76.58 -2.90
C THR A 137 -21.72 -76.55 -1.62
N ILE A 138 -22.14 -75.71 -0.66
CA ILE A 138 -21.62 -75.66 0.71
C ILE A 138 -22.82 -75.65 1.64
N GLU A 139 -22.89 -76.61 2.57
CA GLU A 139 -24.01 -76.77 3.50
C GLU A 139 -23.48 -76.92 4.92
N THR A 140 -24.24 -76.37 5.87
CA THR A 140 -24.00 -76.58 7.30
C THR A 140 -25.25 -77.18 7.92
N SER A 141 -25.07 -78.24 8.69
CA SER A 141 -26.17 -78.97 9.34
C SER A 141 -25.85 -79.26 10.80
N PHE A 142 -26.89 -79.55 11.59
CA PHE A 142 -26.80 -79.95 12.99
C PHE A 142 -27.41 -81.35 13.17
N ILE A 143 -26.73 -82.21 13.92
CA ILE A 143 -27.21 -83.55 14.29
C ILE A 143 -27.80 -83.45 15.70
N ASN A 144 -29.08 -83.78 15.85
CA ASN A 144 -29.74 -83.75 17.16
C ASN A 144 -29.49 -85.07 17.92
N GLU A 145 -29.05 -84.98 19.18
CA GLU A 145 -28.72 -86.15 20.02
C GLU A 145 -29.97 -86.91 20.50
N THR A 146 -31.17 -86.33 20.37
CA THR A 146 -32.40 -86.85 20.97
C THR A 146 -33.28 -87.73 20.07
N THR A 147 -32.93 -87.92 18.79
CA THR A 147 -33.71 -88.72 17.83
C THR A 147 -32.89 -89.86 17.23
N SER A 148 -33.42 -91.09 17.29
CA SER A 148 -32.90 -92.27 16.58
C SER A 148 -33.87 -92.68 15.48
N PRO A 149 -33.44 -92.79 14.21
CA PRO A 149 -32.10 -92.52 13.70
C PRO A 149 -31.75 -91.02 13.75
N PHE A 150 -30.45 -90.70 13.79
CA PHE A 150 -29.93 -89.34 13.85
C PHE A 150 -30.55 -88.45 12.77
N GLN A 151 -31.30 -87.43 13.18
CA GLN A 151 -31.88 -86.48 12.24
C GLN A 151 -30.88 -85.34 11.97
N ILE A 152 -30.45 -85.21 10.71
CA ILE A 152 -29.63 -84.10 10.24
C ILE A 152 -30.56 -82.95 9.86
N THR A 153 -30.43 -81.80 10.52
CA THR A 153 -31.18 -80.58 10.21
C THR A 153 -30.26 -79.55 9.55
N SER A 154 -30.59 -79.14 8.32
CA SER A 154 -29.85 -78.10 7.60
C SER A 154 -30.02 -76.74 8.31
N LEU A 155 -28.91 -76.05 8.58
CA LEU A 155 -28.89 -74.70 9.14
C LEU A 155 -28.87 -73.64 8.04
N TRP A 156 -28.09 -73.88 6.99
CA TRP A 156 -28.07 -73.09 5.77
C TRP A 156 -27.37 -73.86 4.66
N LYS A 157 -27.74 -73.56 3.42
CA LYS A 157 -27.19 -74.17 2.20
C LYS A 157 -26.96 -73.11 1.14
N ALA A 158 -25.74 -73.06 0.62
CA ALA A 158 -25.36 -72.21 -0.51
C ALA A 158 -25.09 -73.09 -1.73
N VAL A 159 -25.69 -72.77 -2.87
CA VAL A 159 -25.59 -73.55 -4.11
C VAL A 159 -25.40 -72.63 -5.31
N ILE A 160 -24.55 -73.06 -6.26
CA ILE A 160 -24.48 -72.42 -7.58
C ILE A 160 -25.65 -72.96 -8.42
N THR A 161 -26.56 -72.08 -8.80
CA THR A 161 -27.71 -72.40 -9.66
C THR A 161 -27.36 -72.19 -11.13
N ASP A 162 -28.15 -72.79 -12.03
CA ASP A 162 -28.01 -72.66 -13.49
C ASP A 162 -26.62 -73.03 -14.04
N LEU A 163 -25.93 -73.99 -13.41
CA LEU A 163 -24.58 -74.38 -13.79
C LEU A 163 -24.58 -75.44 -14.89
N ASP A 164 -24.22 -75.03 -16.11
CA ASP A 164 -24.02 -75.92 -17.25
C ASP A 164 -22.57 -76.42 -17.38
N GLU A 165 -22.35 -77.33 -18.33
CA GLU A 165 -21.04 -77.96 -18.54
C GLU A 165 -20.00 -77.00 -19.13
N ASP A 166 -20.41 -75.98 -19.87
CA ASP A 166 -19.51 -74.95 -20.40
C ASP A 166 -18.95 -74.10 -19.25
N ILE A 167 -19.80 -73.63 -18.33
CA ILE A 167 -19.39 -72.87 -17.15
C ILE A 167 -18.51 -73.75 -16.24
N ARG A 168 -18.83 -75.04 -16.04
CA ARG A 168 -17.95 -75.97 -15.31
C ARG A 168 -16.56 -76.05 -15.96
N ASN A 169 -16.49 -76.17 -17.28
CA ASN A 169 -15.24 -76.22 -18.02
C ASN A 169 -14.45 -74.90 -17.94
N ARG A 170 -15.13 -73.75 -18.01
CA ARG A 170 -14.50 -72.42 -17.86
C ARG A 170 -13.94 -72.20 -16.45
N ARG A 171 -14.58 -72.75 -15.41
CA ARG A 171 -14.10 -72.71 -14.01
C ARG A 171 -12.93 -73.66 -13.77
N LYS A 172 -13.00 -74.88 -14.32
CA LYS A 172 -12.05 -75.97 -14.03
C LYS A 172 -10.73 -75.83 -14.76
N TYR A 173 -10.78 -75.48 -16.05
CA TYR A 173 -9.61 -75.48 -16.94
C TYR A 173 -9.24 -74.04 -17.33
N ILE A 174 -8.12 -73.56 -16.77
CA ILE A 174 -7.57 -72.24 -17.08
C ILE A 174 -6.23 -72.46 -17.79
N ASN A 175 -6.22 -72.15 -19.09
CA ASN A 175 -5.11 -72.41 -19.99
C ASN A 175 -4.32 -71.10 -20.24
N ASN A 176 -3.02 -71.22 -20.49
CA ASN A 176 -2.17 -70.07 -20.79
C ASN A 176 -2.65 -69.34 -22.04
N GLY A 177 -2.71 -68.01 -21.97
CA GLY A 177 -3.10 -67.12 -23.07
C GLY A 177 -4.60 -67.05 -23.33
N ILE A 178 -5.44 -67.76 -22.55
CA ILE A 178 -6.89 -67.78 -22.73
C ILE A 178 -7.55 -67.09 -21.55
N ILE A 179 -8.20 -65.95 -21.83
CA ILE A 179 -9.08 -65.24 -20.91
C ILE A 179 -10.49 -65.77 -21.10
N LYS A 180 -11.15 -66.16 -19.99
CA LYS A 180 -12.50 -66.70 -19.98
C LYS A 180 -13.38 -65.87 -19.06
N THR A 181 -14.50 -65.40 -19.59
CA THR A 181 -15.54 -64.73 -18.80
C THR A 181 -16.77 -65.63 -18.69
N PHE A 182 -17.37 -65.70 -17.51
CA PHE A 182 -18.61 -66.44 -17.25
C PHE A 182 -19.37 -65.82 -16.08
N GLN A 183 -20.64 -66.17 -15.95
CA GLN A 183 -21.50 -65.70 -14.86
C GLN A 183 -21.78 -66.84 -13.87
N LEU A 184 -21.98 -66.51 -12.59
CA LEU A 184 -22.43 -67.45 -11.56
C LEU A 184 -23.63 -66.85 -10.83
N LYS A 185 -24.67 -67.67 -10.67
CA LYS A 185 -25.79 -67.37 -9.78
C LYS A 185 -25.66 -68.22 -8.52
N ILE A 186 -25.70 -67.58 -7.37
CA ILE A 186 -25.49 -68.23 -6.08
C ILE A 186 -26.73 -67.99 -5.23
N GLU A 187 -27.38 -69.08 -4.82
CA GLU A 187 -28.54 -69.06 -3.92
C GLU A 187 -28.08 -69.51 -2.52
N LEU A 188 -28.29 -68.67 -1.51
CA LEU A 188 -28.14 -69.00 -0.09
C LEU A 188 -29.52 -69.15 0.53
N THR A 189 -29.84 -70.35 0.99
CA THR A 189 -31.07 -70.67 1.73
C THR A 189 -30.76 -70.87 3.21
N ASP A 190 -31.52 -70.23 4.11
CA ASP A 190 -31.43 -70.46 5.55
C ASP A 190 -32.47 -71.46 6.09
N ASN A 191 -32.34 -71.82 7.37
CA ASN A 191 -33.26 -72.75 8.04
C ASN A 191 -34.71 -72.24 8.18
N SER A 192 -34.96 -70.95 7.99
CA SER A 192 -36.31 -70.36 7.90
C SER A 192 -36.89 -70.38 6.49
N GLY A 193 -36.12 -70.84 5.49
CA GLY A 193 -36.52 -70.85 4.08
C GLY A 193 -36.30 -69.51 3.36
N ASN A 194 -35.65 -68.53 3.99
CA ASN A 194 -35.29 -67.29 3.31
C ASN A 194 -34.20 -67.58 2.28
N LYS A 195 -34.39 -67.05 1.07
CA LYS A 195 -33.46 -67.17 -0.04
C LYS A 195 -32.81 -65.82 -0.32
N GLN A 196 -31.49 -65.82 -0.41
CA GLN A 196 -30.69 -64.70 -0.91
C GLN A 196 -30.03 -65.13 -2.22
N GLU A 197 -30.13 -64.29 -3.26
CA GLU A 197 -29.57 -64.58 -4.57
C GLU A 197 -28.55 -63.51 -4.96
N GLU A 198 -27.39 -63.96 -5.43
CA GLU A 198 -26.33 -63.09 -5.95
C GLU A 198 -25.91 -63.54 -7.34
N HIS A 199 -25.84 -62.60 -8.27
CA HIS A 199 -25.39 -62.83 -9.63
C HIS A 199 -24.03 -62.16 -9.83
N TRP A 200 -23.04 -62.97 -10.16
CA TRP A 200 -21.65 -62.55 -10.30
C TRP A 200 -21.19 -62.74 -11.74
N ILE A 201 -20.29 -61.87 -12.18
CA ILE A 201 -19.50 -62.05 -13.41
C ILE A 201 -18.04 -62.21 -13.03
N ILE A 202 -17.38 -63.19 -13.63
CA ILE A 202 -16.00 -63.56 -13.33
C ILE A 202 -15.23 -63.67 -14.64
N THR A 203 -14.08 -63.02 -14.69
CA THR A 203 -13.09 -63.16 -15.76
C THR A 203 -11.82 -63.78 -15.17
N ASN A 204 -11.50 -65.01 -15.59
CA ASN A 204 -10.30 -65.73 -15.19
C ASN A 204 -9.33 -65.84 -16.37
N GLY A 205 -8.04 -65.86 -16.08
CA GLY A 205 -7.02 -66.07 -17.10
C GLY A 205 -5.74 -66.64 -16.52
N ALA A 206 -4.91 -67.19 -17.40
CA ALA A 206 -3.54 -67.53 -17.12
C ALA A 206 -2.64 -67.03 -18.25
N GLN A 207 -1.39 -66.73 -17.94
CA GLN A 207 -0.39 -66.36 -18.93
C GLN A 207 0.95 -67.05 -18.66
N GLN A 208 1.86 -66.99 -19.63
CA GLN A 208 3.23 -67.43 -19.41
C GLN A 208 3.88 -66.57 -18.34
N ASN A 209 4.83 -67.15 -17.60
CA ASN A 209 5.57 -66.41 -16.60
C ASN A 209 6.39 -65.29 -17.28
N PRO A 210 6.59 -64.14 -16.61
CA PRO A 210 7.31 -63.00 -17.18
C PRO A 210 8.70 -63.39 -17.68
N GLU A 211 9.21 -62.66 -18.68
CA GLU A 211 10.56 -62.89 -19.22
C GLU A 211 11.69 -62.44 -18.27
N ASP A 212 11.35 -61.71 -17.20
CA ASP A 212 12.30 -61.31 -16.16
C ASP A 212 12.96 -62.54 -15.49
N SER A 213 14.28 -62.65 -15.66
CA SER A 213 15.08 -63.78 -15.17
C SER A 213 14.91 -64.08 -13.68
N LYS A 214 14.79 -63.06 -12.81
CA LYS A 214 14.63 -63.24 -11.36
C LYS A 214 13.23 -63.77 -11.03
N LEU A 215 12.20 -63.27 -11.71
CA LEU A 215 10.83 -63.78 -11.55
C LEU A 215 10.67 -65.19 -12.11
N GLN A 216 11.34 -65.52 -13.21
CA GLN A 216 11.35 -66.89 -13.75
C GLN A 216 12.00 -67.88 -12.78
N GLU A 217 13.16 -67.53 -12.22
CA GLU A 217 13.85 -68.35 -11.22
C GLU A 217 12.95 -68.58 -9.99
N TYR A 218 12.35 -67.51 -9.46
CA TYR A 218 11.43 -67.58 -8.35
C TYR A 218 10.21 -68.46 -8.66
N ALA A 219 9.59 -68.25 -9.82
CA ALA A 219 8.43 -69.03 -10.24
C ALA A 219 8.75 -70.52 -10.44
N ARG A 220 9.94 -70.87 -10.96
CA ARG A 220 10.40 -72.25 -11.07
C ARG A 220 10.66 -72.87 -9.70
N LYS A 221 11.36 -72.16 -8.80
CA LYS A 221 11.67 -72.60 -7.44
C LYS A 221 10.41 -72.92 -6.63
N TYR A 222 9.38 -72.09 -6.73
CA TYR A 222 8.13 -72.24 -5.98
C TYR A 222 6.97 -72.81 -6.81
N ARG A 223 7.24 -73.26 -8.05
CA ARG A 223 6.25 -73.81 -9.01
C ARG A 223 5.00 -72.94 -9.16
N LEU A 224 5.24 -71.63 -9.27
CA LEU A 224 4.20 -70.62 -9.50
C LEU A 224 3.99 -70.44 -11.01
N ARG A 225 2.75 -70.16 -11.37
CA ARG A 225 2.33 -69.78 -12.72
C ARG A 225 1.45 -68.57 -12.61
N VAL A 226 1.52 -67.66 -13.58
CA VAL A 226 0.67 -66.48 -13.59
C VAL A 226 -0.76 -66.90 -13.88
N LEU A 227 -1.57 -66.87 -12.83
CA LEU A 227 -2.99 -67.18 -12.84
C LEU A 227 -3.70 -66.18 -11.94
N GLY A 228 -4.86 -65.74 -12.37
CA GLY A 228 -5.67 -64.79 -11.62
C GLY A 228 -7.09 -64.70 -12.16
N GLY A 229 -7.86 -63.85 -11.52
CA GLY A 229 -9.25 -63.64 -11.87
C GLY A 229 -9.79 -62.35 -11.27
N ILE A 230 -10.81 -61.81 -11.91
CA ILE A 230 -11.53 -60.64 -11.42
C ILE A 230 -13.00 -60.98 -11.39
N ALA A 231 -13.66 -60.63 -10.28
CA ALA A 231 -15.08 -60.87 -10.11
C ALA A 231 -15.79 -59.62 -9.61
N THR A 232 -17.00 -59.38 -10.09
CA THR A 232 -17.87 -58.35 -9.53
C THR A 232 -19.33 -58.79 -9.58
N ILE A 233 -20.14 -58.13 -8.76
CA ILE A 233 -21.55 -58.43 -8.63
C ILE A 233 -22.35 -57.63 -9.67
N LEU A 234 -23.22 -58.33 -10.41
CA LEU A 234 -24.15 -57.76 -11.39
C LEU A 234 -25.51 -57.46 -10.76
N LYS A 235 -26.00 -58.37 -9.90
CA LYS A 235 -27.29 -58.28 -9.21
C LYS A 235 -27.20 -58.94 -7.83
N SER A 236 -27.89 -58.36 -6.85
CA SER A 236 -28.09 -58.97 -5.52
C SER A 236 -29.53 -58.74 -5.07
N SER A 237 -30.09 -59.69 -4.32
CA SER A 237 -31.40 -59.54 -3.66
C SER A 237 -31.38 -58.49 -2.54
N GLU A 238 -30.20 -58.19 -1.98
CA GLU A 238 -29.99 -57.10 -1.03
C GLU A 238 -29.40 -55.87 -1.77
N ASN A 239 -29.67 -54.64 -1.28
CA ASN A 239 -29.09 -53.40 -1.83
C ASN A 239 -27.58 -53.25 -1.54
N ILE A 240 -26.81 -54.33 -1.70
CA ILE A 240 -25.35 -54.39 -1.46
C ILE A 240 -24.57 -53.64 -2.55
N GLN A 241 -25.17 -53.42 -3.73
CA GLN A 241 -24.49 -52.84 -4.89
C GLN A 241 -23.87 -51.47 -4.63
N ASP A 242 -24.54 -50.62 -3.87
CA ASP A 242 -24.07 -49.24 -3.61
C ASP A 242 -22.94 -49.21 -2.54
N ASN A 243 -22.71 -50.32 -1.83
CA ASN A 243 -21.71 -50.46 -0.75
C ASN A 243 -20.69 -51.59 -1.01
N PHE A 244 -20.60 -52.10 -2.23
CA PHE A 244 -19.69 -53.19 -2.57
C PHE A 244 -18.22 -52.77 -2.36
N LYS A 245 -17.48 -53.57 -1.60
CA LYS A 245 -16.05 -53.36 -1.33
C LYS A 245 -15.24 -54.55 -1.83
N GLY A 246 -14.48 -54.32 -2.88
CA GLY A 246 -13.52 -55.27 -3.42
C GLY A 246 -12.55 -55.80 -2.37
N ARG A 247 -12.06 -57.01 -2.60
CA ARG A 247 -11.12 -57.73 -1.73
C ARG A 247 -10.14 -58.51 -2.58
N MET A 248 -8.96 -58.80 -2.02
CA MET A 248 -8.02 -59.72 -2.66
C MET A 248 -8.38 -61.17 -2.32
N TYR A 249 -8.13 -62.07 -3.26
CA TYR A 249 -8.42 -63.50 -3.16
C TYR A 249 -7.19 -64.31 -3.49
N SER A 250 -7.01 -65.40 -2.75
CA SER A 250 -6.16 -66.52 -3.13
C SER A 250 -7.04 -67.76 -3.12
N PHE A 251 -7.94 -67.85 -4.10
CA PHE A 251 -9.10 -68.75 -4.13
C PHE A 251 -10.18 -68.45 -3.07
N PHE A 252 -9.78 -68.12 -1.84
CA PHE A 252 -10.63 -67.59 -0.78
C PHE A 252 -10.28 -66.13 -0.47
N SER A 253 -11.22 -65.40 0.13
CA SER A 253 -11.03 -63.98 0.49
C SER A 253 -9.89 -63.82 1.47
N LEU A 254 -9.03 -62.83 1.22
CA LEU A 254 -8.08 -62.32 2.20
C LEU A 254 -8.78 -61.31 3.14
N PRO A 255 -8.21 -61.01 4.33
CA PRO A 255 -8.88 -60.19 5.35
C PRO A 255 -9.13 -58.73 4.94
N ASP A 256 -8.26 -58.16 4.11
CA ASP A 256 -8.26 -56.72 3.80
C ASP A 256 -9.15 -56.38 2.59
N ALA A 257 -9.97 -55.34 2.76
CA ALA A 257 -10.73 -54.74 1.67
C ALA A 257 -9.89 -53.71 0.90
N ILE A 258 -9.93 -53.77 -0.42
CA ILE A 258 -9.21 -52.86 -1.32
C ILE A 258 -10.09 -51.73 -1.86
N ASN A 259 -11.38 -51.75 -1.55
CA ASN A 259 -12.37 -50.71 -1.93
C ASN A 259 -12.48 -50.42 -3.44
N LEU A 260 -12.03 -51.36 -4.29
CA LEU A 260 -12.31 -51.35 -5.72
C LEU A 260 -13.71 -51.93 -6.00
N PRO A 261 -14.33 -51.63 -7.15
CA PRO A 261 -15.63 -52.21 -7.52
C PRO A 261 -15.53 -53.68 -7.97
N VAL A 262 -14.40 -54.34 -7.73
CA VAL A 262 -14.14 -55.75 -8.10
C VAL A 262 -13.34 -56.49 -7.02
N HIS A 263 -13.51 -57.80 -6.94
CA HIS A 263 -12.58 -58.70 -6.25
C HIS A 263 -11.43 -59.09 -7.18
N LEU A 264 -10.22 -59.21 -6.61
CA LEU A 264 -8.98 -59.53 -7.34
C LEU A 264 -8.39 -60.84 -6.83
N ASN A 265 -8.40 -61.88 -7.66
CA ASN A 265 -7.79 -63.17 -7.36
C ASN A 265 -6.44 -63.31 -8.06
N GLY A 266 -5.46 -63.87 -7.35
CA GLY A 266 -4.13 -64.07 -7.90
C GLY A 266 -3.43 -65.27 -7.29
N THR A 267 -2.45 -65.78 -8.01
CA THR A 267 -1.47 -66.75 -7.53
C THR A 267 -0.37 -66.06 -6.75
N TRP A 268 -0.77 -65.42 -5.66
CA TRP A 268 0.11 -64.62 -4.83
C TRP A 268 1.21 -65.45 -4.17
N ALA A 269 2.41 -64.87 -4.07
CA ALA A 269 3.48 -65.35 -3.23
C ALA A 269 3.19 -64.97 -1.76
N GLN A 270 2.63 -65.91 -1.00
CA GLN A 270 2.25 -65.71 0.41
C GLN A 270 3.42 -65.98 1.37
N GLY A 271 3.47 -65.22 2.47
CA GLY A 271 4.30 -65.51 3.64
C GLY A 271 3.83 -66.72 4.44
N SER A 272 4.65 -67.20 5.38
CA SER A 272 4.35 -68.37 6.24
C SER A 272 3.14 -68.18 7.15
N ASP A 273 2.81 -66.93 7.48
CA ASP A 273 1.70 -66.49 8.33
C ASP A 273 0.39 -66.22 7.57
N ARG A 274 0.43 -66.20 6.22
CA ARG A 274 -0.72 -65.97 5.31
C ARG A 274 -1.58 -64.73 5.60
N GLY A 275 -1.10 -63.81 6.45
CA GLY A 275 -1.90 -62.70 6.99
C GLY A 275 -1.83 -61.42 6.18
N LYS A 276 -0.72 -61.15 5.48
CA LYS A 276 -0.56 -59.95 4.63
C LYS A 276 0.20 -60.28 3.34
N LEU A 277 -0.25 -59.71 2.22
CA LEU A 277 0.45 -59.79 0.95
C LEU A 277 1.54 -58.72 0.88
N LEU A 278 2.74 -59.13 0.51
CA LEU A 278 3.87 -58.23 0.30
C LEU A 278 3.76 -57.60 -1.10
N ILE A 279 3.32 -56.33 -1.16
CA ILE A 279 3.04 -55.59 -2.41
C ILE A 279 3.79 -54.24 -2.48
N ASP A 280 4.15 -53.67 -1.32
CA ASP A 280 4.91 -52.42 -1.21
C ASP A 280 6.26 -52.65 -0.47
N LYS A 281 7.23 -51.77 -0.68
CA LYS A 281 8.65 -51.93 -0.28
C LYS A 281 8.91 -51.33 1.11
N ASP A 282 9.33 -52.15 2.07
CA ASP A 282 9.98 -51.70 3.32
C ASP A 282 11.26 -52.50 3.57
N ASP A 283 12.45 -51.91 3.35
CA ASP A 283 13.80 -52.50 3.61
C ASP A 283 13.84 -54.03 3.75
N LEU A 284 13.64 -54.71 2.62
CA LEU A 284 13.40 -56.15 2.57
C LEU A 284 14.69 -56.95 2.25
N PRO A 285 14.85 -58.16 2.79
CA PRO A 285 15.81 -59.14 2.29
C PRO A 285 15.57 -59.53 0.81
N ASP A 286 16.59 -60.03 0.12
CA ASP A 286 16.52 -60.42 -1.32
C ASP A 286 15.37 -61.39 -1.67
N ILE A 287 15.06 -62.36 -0.79
CA ILE A 287 13.96 -63.33 -1.01
C ILE A 287 12.60 -62.62 -1.00
N ASP A 288 12.46 -61.59 -0.18
CA ASP A 288 11.23 -60.81 -0.07
C ASP A 288 11.11 -59.80 -1.22
N HIS A 289 12.23 -59.36 -1.80
CA HIS A 289 12.23 -58.62 -3.07
C HIS A 289 11.68 -59.45 -4.25
N GLN A 290 12.01 -60.74 -4.36
CA GLN A 290 11.48 -61.61 -5.43
C GLN A 290 9.96 -61.87 -5.25
N LYS A 291 9.50 -62.09 -4.02
CA LYS A 291 8.05 -62.21 -3.69
C LYS A 291 7.29 -60.95 -4.07
N LEU A 292 7.82 -59.80 -3.68
CA LEU A 292 7.27 -58.48 -3.98
C LEU A 292 7.15 -58.29 -5.49
N GLY A 293 8.21 -58.57 -6.25
CA GLY A 293 8.21 -58.47 -7.71
C GLY A 293 7.12 -59.34 -8.35
N TRP A 294 6.97 -60.59 -7.88
CA TRP A 294 5.93 -61.50 -8.37
C TRP A 294 4.50 -60.99 -8.09
N ASN A 295 4.23 -60.56 -6.85
CA ASN A 295 2.91 -60.03 -6.48
C ASN A 295 2.57 -58.75 -7.24
N ARG A 296 3.55 -57.84 -7.40
CA ARG A 296 3.37 -56.61 -8.17
C ARG A 296 3.10 -56.89 -9.65
N TYR A 297 3.79 -57.86 -10.26
CA TYR A 297 3.53 -58.26 -11.64
C TYR A 297 2.09 -58.79 -11.83
N ILE A 298 1.63 -59.67 -10.93
CA ILE A 298 0.24 -60.14 -10.96
C ILE A 298 -0.72 -58.95 -10.86
N LEU A 299 -0.52 -58.07 -9.87
CA LEU A 299 -1.43 -56.96 -9.62
C LEU A 299 -1.42 -55.92 -10.73
N LEU A 300 -0.26 -55.43 -11.17
CA LEU A 300 -0.13 -54.22 -12.00
C LEU A 300 0.02 -54.48 -13.49
N ASP A 301 0.38 -55.69 -13.91
CA ASP A 301 0.61 -56.02 -15.31
C ASP A 301 -0.36 -57.09 -15.82
N PHE A 302 -0.75 -58.08 -15.00
CA PHE A 302 -1.65 -59.14 -15.44
C PHE A 302 -3.14 -58.87 -15.17
N LEU A 303 -3.52 -58.58 -13.92
CA LEU A 303 -4.93 -58.36 -13.56
C LEU A 303 -5.60 -57.19 -14.31
N PRO A 304 -4.91 -56.08 -14.66
CA PRO A 304 -5.53 -54.99 -15.40
C PRO A 304 -6.07 -55.42 -16.77
N GLU A 305 -5.43 -56.37 -17.45
CA GLU A 305 -5.91 -56.93 -18.72
C GLU A 305 -7.24 -57.68 -18.52
N LEU A 306 -7.34 -58.48 -17.45
CA LEU A 306 -8.58 -59.16 -17.08
C LEU A 306 -9.68 -58.15 -16.73
N TYR A 307 -9.33 -57.00 -16.15
CA TYR A 307 -10.29 -55.96 -15.80
C TYR A 307 -10.89 -55.33 -17.05
N CYS A 308 -10.05 -54.99 -18.04
CA CYS A 308 -10.51 -54.48 -19.32
C CYS A 308 -11.47 -55.47 -19.99
N LYS A 309 -11.13 -56.77 -19.99
CA LYS A 309 -12.01 -57.79 -20.58
C LYS A 309 -13.32 -57.95 -19.80
N LEU A 310 -13.27 -57.91 -18.47
CA LEU A 310 -14.47 -57.92 -17.64
C LEU A 310 -15.38 -56.72 -17.96
N LEU A 311 -14.81 -55.52 -18.02
CA LEU A 311 -15.53 -54.28 -18.31
C LEU A 311 -16.15 -54.30 -19.72
N GLU A 312 -15.41 -54.77 -20.72
CA GLU A 312 -15.90 -54.97 -22.10
C GLU A 312 -17.14 -55.87 -22.11
N GLU A 313 -17.11 -57.01 -21.42
CA GLU A 313 -18.25 -57.94 -21.36
C GLU A 313 -19.43 -57.33 -20.58
N ILE A 314 -19.18 -56.59 -19.48
CA ILE A 314 -20.25 -55.87 -18.76
C ILE A 314 -20.92 -54.83 -19.67
N ILE A 315 -20.15 -54.08 -20.47
CA ILE A 315 -20.71 -53.10 -21.42
C ILE A 315 -21.57 -53.80 -22.48
N LYS A 316 -21.14 -54.96 -23.00
CA LYS A 316 -21.94 -55.77 -23.93
C LYS A 316 -23.26 -56.21 -23.31
N LEU A 317 -23.21 -56.78 -22.10
CA LEU A 317 -24.41 -57.22 -21.37
C LEU A 317 -25.38 -56.04 -21.14
N HIS A 318 -24.86 -54.87 -20.80
CA HIS A 318 -25.67 -53.67 -20.59
C HIS A 318 -26.32 -53.20 -21.90
N LYS A 319 -25.55 -53.14 -23.01
CA LYS A 319 -26.05 -52.75 -24.33
C LYS A 319 -27.11 -53.72 -24.86
N ASN A 320 -26.95 -55.02 -24.58
CA ASN A 320 -27.91 -56.06 -24.92
C ASN A 320 -29.14 -56.09 -23.98
N LYS A 321 -29.19 -55.23 -22.95
CA LYS A 321 -30.23 -55.19 -21.92
C LYS A 321 -30.37 -56.47 -21.10
N GLU A 322 -29.29 -57.24 -20.98
CA GLU A 322 -29.20 -58.43 -20.14
C GLU A 322 -28.97 -58.08 -18.67
N ILE A 323 -28.38 -56.90 -18.41
CA ILE A 323 -28.25 -56.31 -17.08
C ILE A 323 -28.82 -54.89 -17.05
N ASP A 324 -29.55 -54.57 -15.98
CA ASP A 324 -30.09 -53.23 -15.73
C ASP A 324 -29.23 -52.51 -14.70
N LEU A 325 -28.56 -51.45 -15.13
CA LEU A 325 -27.68 -50.63 -14.30
C LEU A 325 -28.21 -49.20 -14.28
N LYS A 326 -28.37 -48.62 -13.09
CA LYS A 326 -28.79 -47.22 -12.92
C LYS A 326 -27.82 -46.24 -13.59
N ASP A 327 -26.53 -46.50 -13.42
CA ASP A 327 -25.43 -45.72 -14.00
C ASP A 327 -24.76 -46.51 -15.13
N HIS A 328 -24.13 -45.79 -16.05
CA HIS A 328 -23.34 -46.41 -17.12
C HIS A 328 -22.23 -47.31 -16.54
N PRO A 329 -21.93 -48.48 -17.15
CA PRO A 329 -20.91 -49.41 -16.67
C PRO A 329 -19.55 -48.77 -16.33
N ILE A 330 -19.11 -47.79 -17.13
CA ILE A 330 -17.84 -47.05 -16.90
C ILE A 330 -17.83 -46.31 -15.55
N SER A 331 -18.96 -45.71 -15.16
CA SER A 331 -19.12 -45.02 -13.88
C SER A 331 -19.17 -46.01 -12.72
N LYS A 332 -20.02 -47.04 -12.83
CA LYS A 332 -20.23 -48.03 -11.77
C LYS A 332 -18.96 -48.86 -11.48
N TYR A 333 -18.22 -49.21 -12.53
CA TYR A 333 -17.00 -50.02 -12.44
C TYR A 333 -15.75 -49.18 -12.72
N TRP A 334 -15.73 -47.93 -12.26
CA TRP A 334 -14.56 -47.06 -12.33
C TRP A 334 -13.39 -47.68 -11.55
N PRO A 335 -12.17 -47.81 -12.11
CA PRO A 335 -11.12 -48.65 -11.55
C PRO A 335 -10.38 -48.02 -10.36
N PHE A 336 -11.03 -47.13 -9.63
CA PHE A 336 -10.48 -46.44 -8.46
C PHE A 336 -11.47 -46.52 -7.28
N PRO A 337 -10.98 -46.43 -6.04
CA PRO A 337 -11.86 -46.37 -4.87
C PRO A 337 -12.83 -45.20 -4.93
N SER A 338 -14.07 -45.43 -4.48
CA SER A 338 -15.14 -44.41 -4.47
C SER A 338 -15.00 -43.38 -3.35
N VAL A 339 -14.31 -43.72 -2.25
CA VAL A 339 -14.11 -42.82 -1.10
C VAL A 339 -12.82 -42.04 -1.27
N THR A 340 -12.83 -40.74 -0.94
CA THR A 340 -11.69 -39.83 -1.09
C THR A 340 -10.74 -39.92 0.10
N GLY A 341 -10.02 -41.04 0.21
CA GLY A 341 -9.08 -41.32 1.31
C GLY A 341 -7.63 -41.55 0.85
N ASN A 342 -6.76 -41.84 1.82
CA ASN A 342 -5.42 -42.38 1.55
C ASN A 342 -5.54 -43.90 1.37
N TYR A 343 -5.00 -44.41 0.27
CA TYR A 343 -5.01 -45.83 -0.05
C TYR A 343 -3.58 -46.31 -0.29
N PRO A 344 -3.30 -47.60 -0.10
CA PRO A 344 -1.99 -48.14 -0.45
C PRO A 344 -1.64 -47.80 -1.90
N LYS A 345 -0.44 -47.26 -2.12
CA LYS A 345 0.13 -46.91 -3.42
C LYS A 345 -0.23 -47.89 -4.53
N CYS A 346 -0.09 -49.19 -4.28
CA CYS A 346 -0.36 -50.24 -5.26
C CYS A 346 -1.80 -50.27 -5.78
N ILE A 347 -2.81 -49.83 -5.00
CA ILE A 347 -4.22 -49.77 -5.43
C ILE A 347 -4.47 -48.60 -6.38
N VAL A 348 -3.86 -47.45 -6.10
CA VAL A 348 -3.97 -46.27 -6.99
C VAL A 348 -3.20 -46.53 -8.29
N GLU A 349 -2.00 -47.13 -8.20
CA GLU A 349 -1.23 -47.58 -9.37
C GLU A 349 -2.01 -48.59 -10.22
N TYR A 350 -2.68 -49.55 -9.58
CA TYR A 350 -3.56 -50.51 -10.25
C TYR A 350 -4.65 -49.80 -11.06
N GLY A 351 -5.34 -48.84 -10.46
CA GLY A 351 -6.38 -48.07 -11.15
C GLY A 351 -5.85 -47.32 -12.36
N PHE A 352 -4.66 -46.72 -12.26
CA PHE A 352 -4.01 -46.07 -13.41
C PHE A 352 -3.60 -47.04 -14.51
N LYS A 353 -3.10 -48.23 -14.17
CA LYS A 353 -2.79 -49.29 -15.14
C LYS A 353 -4.05 -49.74 -15.89
N VAL A 354 -5.15 -49.94 -15.18
CA VAL A 354 -6.44 -50.25 -15.80
C VAL A 354 -6.89 -49.10 -16.70
N LEU A 355 -6.86 -47.85 -16.23
CA LEU A 355 -7.25 -46.68 -17.02
C LEU A 355 -6.41 -46.55 -18.31
N GLN A 356 -5.09 -46.78 -18.23
CA GLN A 356 -4.20 -46.79 -19.40
C GLN A 356 -4.59 -47.85 -20.42
N LEU A 357 -4.94 -49.05 -19.98
CA LEU A 357 -5.36 -50.13 -20.87
C LEU A 357 -6.74 -49.87 -21.47
N VAL A 358 -7.68 -49.36 -20.67
CA VAL A 358 -9.02 -48.95 -21.17
C VAL A 358 -8.87 -47.90 -22.26
N LEU A 359 -8.02 -46.87 -22.06
CA LEU A 359 -7.74 -45.84 -23.06
C LEU A 359 -7.13 -46.40 -24.37
N LYS A 360 -6.40 -47.51 -24.31
CA LYS A 360 -5.81 -48.18 -25.48
C LYS A 360 -6.72 -49.23 -26.12
N ASN A 361 -7.82 -49.63 -25.48
CA ASN A 361 -8.68 -50.72 -25.92
C ASN A 361 -9.74 -50.23 -26.92
N ASP A 362 -9.58 -50.58 -28.19
CA ASP A 362 -10.48 -50.14 -29.26
C ASP A 362 -11.89 -50.74 -29.14
N ASP A 363 -12.01 -51.98 -28.64
CA ASP A 363 -13.29 -52.67 -28.48
C ASP A 363 -14.19 -51.93 -27.48
N ILE A 364 -13.65 -51.49 -26.34
CA ILE A 364 -14.39 -50.70 -25.35
C ILE A 364 -14.93 -49.40 -25.97
N PHE A 365 -14.12 -48.68 -26.75
CA PHE A 365 -14.55 -47.42 -27.36
C PHE A 365 -15.57 -47.62 -28.49
N GLN A 366 -15.45 -48.69 -29.27
CA GLN A 366 -16.47 -49.06 -30.26
C GLN A 366 -17.81 -49.38 -29.59
N LEU A 367 -17.78 -50.04 -28.42
CA LEU A 367 -19.00 -50.39 -27.70
C LEU A 367 -19.75 -49.16 -27.16
N ILE A 368 -19.03 -48.15 -26.65
CA ILE A 368 -19.63 -46.99 -25.94
C ILE A 368 -19.92 -45.76 -26.82
N ASN A 369 -19.34 -45.61 -28.01
CA ASN A 369 -19.40 -44.35 -28.78
C ASN A 369 -19.90 -44.48 -30.24
N GLU A 370 -20.36 -45.66 -30.69
CA GLU A 370 -20.84 -45.91 -32.08
C GLU A 370 -19.85 -45.48 -33.20
N GLY A 371 -18.57 -45.36 -32.85
CA GLY A 371 -17.47 -44.92 -33.72
C GLY A 371 -16.20 -44.70 -32.90
N LEU A 372 -15.02 -45.01 -33.48
CA LEU A 372 -13.76 -44.93 -32.76
C LEU A 372 -13.28 -43.47 -32.68
N PRO A 373 -13.23 -42.83 -31.50
CA PRO A 373 -12.73 -41.47 -31.36
C PRO A 373 -11.22 -41.40 -31.63
N ASP A 374 -10.73 -40.21 -31.98
CA ASP A 374 -9.29 -39.98 -32.05
C ASP A 374 -8.65 -40.31 -30.68
N LYS A 375 -7.41 -40.79 -30.70
CA LYS A 375 -6.68 -41.18 -29.49
C LYS A 375 -6.60 -40.01 -28.49
N ASN A 376 -6.58 -38.78 -28.97
CA ASN A 376 -6.54 -37.57 -28.14
C ASN A 376 -7.86 -37.29 -27.41
N ASP A 377 -9.00 -37.74 -27.96
CA ASP A 377 -10.35 -37.46 -27.41
C ASP A 377 -10.86 -38.56 -26.48
N ARG A 378 -10.18 -39.72 -26.44
CA ARG A 378 -10.59 -40.90 -25.65
C ARG A 378 -10.80 -40.60 -24.17
N VAL A 379 -9.97 -39.71 -23.59
CA VAL A 379 -10.11 -39.29 -22.19
C VAL A 379 -11.42 -38.53 -22.00
N ASP A 380 -11.69 -37.52 -22.83
CA ASP A 380 -12.92 -36.73 -22.73
C ASP A 380 -14.17 -37.60 -22.94
N VAL A 381 -14.12 -38.59 -23.83
CA VAL A 381 -15.21 -39.56 -24.03
C VAL A 381 -15.47 -40.39 -22.77
N LEU A 382 -14.43 -40.92 -22.10
CA LEU A 382 -14.62 -41.69 -20.86
C LEU A 382 -15.21 -40.82 -19.74
N PHE A 383 -14.69 -39.61 -19.57
CA PHE A 383 -15.11 -38.72 -18.49
C PHE A 383 -16.54 -38.16 -18.69
N LYS A 384 -17.12 -38.22 -19.90
CA LYS A 384 -18.56 -37.95 -20.13
C LYS A 384 -19.48 -38.95 -19.44
N PHE A 385 -19.02 -40.18 -19.23
CA PHE A 385 -19.80 -41.22 -18.54
C PHE A 385 -19.69 -41.12 -17.02
N LEU A 386 -18.80 -40.28 -16.48
CA LEU A 386 -18.64 -40.07 -15.04
C LEU A 386 -19.50 -38.88 -14.57
N PRO A 387 -20.34 -39.05 -13.54
CA PRO A 387 -21.00 -37.93 -12.88
C PRO A 387 -19.97 -36.91 -12.39
N ARG A 388 -20.34 -35.63 -12.44
CA ARG A 388 -19.44 -34.53 -12.07
C ARG A 388 -18.86 -34.68 -10.64
N GLU A 389 -19.66 -35.19 -9.71
CA GLU A 389 -19.24 -35.45 -8.33
C GLU A 389 -18.20 -36.57 -8.25
N GLN A 390 -18.35 -37.65 -9.02
CA GLN A 390 -17.37 -38.73 -9.11
C GLN A 390 -16.06 -38.22 -9.71
N THR A 391 -16.12 -37.37 -10.73
CA THR A 391 -14.93 -36.75 -11.34
C THR A 391 -14.17 -35.86 -10.35
N LEU A 392 -14.88 -35.08 -9.54
CA LEU A 392 -14.26 -34.29 -8.45
C LEU A 392 -13.74 -35.18 -7.33
N GLY A 393 -14.45 -36.25 -6.98
CA GLY A 393 -13.97 -37.25 -6.02
C GLY A 393 -12.67 -37.90 -6.48
N PHE A 394 -12.57 -38.23 -7.77
CA PHE A 394 -11.34 -38.77 -8.35
C PHE A 394 -10.18 -37.75 -8.33
N ARG A 395 -10.45 -36.45 -8.56
CA ARG A 395 -9.45 -35.39 -8.34
C ARG A 395 -8.93 -35.39 -6.90
N ASP A 396 -9.83 -35.51 -5.92
CA ASP A 396 -9.45 -35.49 -4.51
C ASP A 396 -8.70 -36.75 -4.09
N LEU A 397 -9.08 -37.91 -4.62
CA LEU A 397 -8.33 -39.16 -4.48
C LEU A 397 -6.90 -38.99 -5.04
N LEU A 398 -6.76 -38.44 -6.25
CA LEU A 398 -5.45 -38.18 -6.84
C LEU A 398 -4.64 -37.21 -5.97
N ARG A 399 -5.23 -36.11 -5.53
CA ARG A 399 -4.59 -35.11 -4.65
C ARG A 399 -4.03 -35.75 -3.39
N ASN A 400 -4.84 -36.59 -2.72
CA ASN A 400 -4.48 -37.22 -1.46
C ASN A 400 -3.35 -38.26 -1.60
N ASN A 401 -3.23 -38.91 -2.76
CA ASN A 401 -2.27 -40.01 -2.98
C ASN A 401 -1.12 -39.66 -3.94
N LEU A 402 -1.06 -38.42 -4.44
CA LEU A 402 -0.08 -38.00 -5.46
C LEU A 402 1.38 -38.18 -5.01
N ASP A 403 1.63 -37.99 -3.71
CA ASP A 403 2.97 -38.01 -3.11
C ASP A 403 3.56 -39.42 -3.06
N GLU A 404 2.71 -40.45 -3.00
CA GLU A 404 3.12 -41.85 -3.01
C GLU A 404 3.41 -42.35 -4.43
N LEU A 405 2.82 -41.73 -5.46
CA LEU A 405 3.00 -42.10 -6.86
C LEU A 405 4.39 -41.69 -7.36
N ASP A 406 5.08 -42.62 -8.05
CA ASP A 406 6.40 -42.36 -8.62
C ASP A 406 6.31 -41.62 -9.98
N ILE A 407 5.77 -40.40 -9.94
CA ILE A 407 5.52 -39.56 -11.12
C ILE A 407 6.84 -39.05 -11.72
N LYS A 408 7.91 -38.96 -10.91
CA LYS A 408 9.23 -38.50 -11.36
C LYS A 408 9.90 -39.53 -12.26
N SER A 409 9.81 -40.81 -11.91
CA SER A 409 10.46 -41.89 -12.66
C SER A 409 9.55 -42.50 -13.75
N ASN A 410 8.27 -42.10 -13.81
CA ASN A 410 7.28 -42.60 -14.78
C ASN A 410 6.66 -41.44 -15.61
N PRO A 411 7.26 -41.06 -16.75
CA PRO A 411 6.78 -39.95 -17.57
C PRO A 411 5.41 -40.22 -18.21
N ASP A 412 5.10 -41.47 -18.57
CA ASP A 412 3.81 -41.83 -19.17
C ASP A 412 2.65 -41.65 -18.19
N LEU A 413 2.86 -41.99 -16.92
CA LEU A 413 1.89 -41.72 -15.86
C LEU A 413 1.69 -40.21 -15.66
N LYS A 414 2.77 -39.43 -15.66
CA LYS A 414 2.70 -37.97 -15.56
C LYS A 414 1.89 -37.37 -16.71
N LEU A 415 2.15 -37.80 -17.95
CA LEU A 415 1.44 -37.34 -19.14
C LEU A 415 -0.05 -37.68 -19.09
N LEU A 416 -0.38 -38.91 -18.68
CA LEU A 416 -1.76 -39.33 -18.49
C LEU A 416 -2.47 -38.46 -17.46
N ILE A 417 -1.89 -38.26 -16.28
CA ILE A 417 -2.50 -37.44 -15.22
C ILE A 417 -2.75 -36.00 -15.72
N ARG A 418 -1.80 -35.46 -16.51
CA ARG A 418 -1.92 -34.11 -17.08
C ARG A 418 -3.04 -34.00 -18.12
N SER A 419 -3.44 -35.09 -18.78
CA SER A 419 -4.52 -35.09 -19.77
C SER A 419 -5.92 -35.27 -19.16
N LEU A 420 -6.06 -35.54 -17.85
CA LEU A 420 -7.35 -35.83 -17.24
C LEU A 420 -8.18 -34.55 -17.01
N PRO A 421 -9.43 -34.46 -17.50
CA PRO A 421 -10.31 -33.30 -17.35
C PRO A 421 -10.97 -33.26 -15.96
N ILE A 422 -10.15 -33.11 -14.92
CA ILE A 422 -10.58 -33.21 -13.51
C ILE A 422 -10.38 -31.90 -12.74
N TRP A 423 -9.79 -30.88 -13.37
CA TRP A 423 -9.38 -29.64 -12.72
C TRP A 423 -10.37 -28.51 -13.03
N PRO A 424 -11.01 -27.90 -12.01
CA PRO A 424 -11.90 -26.76 -12.21
C PRO A 424 -11.16 -25.54 -12.77
N THR A 425 -11.80 -24.80 -13.68
CA THR A 425 -11.30 -23.52 -14.18
C THR A 425 -11.77 -22.34 -13.32
N LEU A 426 -11.05 -21.23 -13.37
CA LEU A 426 -11.53 -19.93 -12.88
C LEU A 426 -12.56 -19.37 -13.86
N SER A 427 -13.70 -18.91 -13.34
CA SER A 427 -14.77 -18.26 -14.11
C SER A 427 -14.73 -16.75 -13.91
N ASP A 428 -15.48 -16.02 -14.74
CA ASP A 428 -15.71 -14.58 -14.54
C ASP A 428 -16.28 -14.35 -13.12
N PRO A 429 -15.60 -13.57 -12.27
CA PRO A 429 -16.08 -13.33 -10.90
C PRO A 429 -17.38 -12.51 -10.85
N ILE A 430 -17.70 -11.76 -11.91
CA ILE A 430 -18.92 -10.94 -12.00
C ILE A 430 -20.14 -11.80 -12.35
N GLN A 431 -19.93 -12.81 -13.21
CA GLN A 431 -20.94 -13.79 -13.59
C GLN A 431 -20.41 -15.19 -13.25
N PRO A 432 -20.37 -15.53 -11.95
CA PRO A 432 -19.77 -16.78 -11.52
C PRO A 432 -20.57 -17.96 -12.10
N ASP A 433 -19.86 -18.86 -12.77
CA ASP A 433 -20.47 -20.08 -13.26
C ASP A 433 -20.91 -20.93 -12.07
N SER A 434 -22.20 -21.28 -12.03
CA SER A 434 -22.74 -22.19 -11.00
C SER A 434 -22.00 -23.53 -10.96
N LYS A 435 -21.40 -23.93 -12.08
CA LYS A 435 -20.57 -25.14 -12.24
C LYS A 435 -19.38 -24.83 -13.16
N PRO A 436 -18.19 -24.52 -12.62
CA PRO A 436 -17.00 -24.25 -13.43
C PRO A 436 -16.68 -25.44 -14.34
N ALA A 437 -16.16 -25.17 -15.53
CA ALA A 437 -15.73 -26.22 -16.45
C ALA A 437 -14.58 -27.02 -15.82
N LEU A 438 -14.54 -28.32 -16.11
CA LEU A 438 -13.39 -29.18 -15.79
C LEU A 438 -12.51 -29.30 -17.02
N LYS A 439 -11.21 -29.06 -16.86
CA LYS A 439 -10.24 -29.10 -17.95
C LYS A 439 -8.98 -29.88 -17.56
N PRO A 440 -8.26 -30.43 -18.55
CA PRO A 440 -6.93 -30.98 -18.32
C PRO A 440 -5.92 -29.93 -17.85
N ILE A 441 -4.86 -30.40 -17.18
CA ILE A 441 -3.72 -29.54 -16.85
C ILE A 441 -3.01 -29.03 -18.11
N SER A 442 -2.99 -29.84 -19.17
CA SER A 442 -2.26 -29.53 -20.41
C SER A 442 -2.70 -28.24 -21.10
N CYS A 443 -3.92 -27.74 -20.85
CA CYS A 443 -4.44 -26.52 -21.47
C CYS A 443 -4.56 -25.33 -20.50
N GLY A 444 -4.19 -25.49 -19.24
CA GLY A 444 -4.43 -24.52 -18.18
C GLY A 444 -3.18 -23.92 -17.56
N TYR A 445 -3.27 -22.67 -17.12
CA TYR A 445 -2.27 -21.96 -16.33
C TYR A 445 -2.77 -21.77 -14.90
N ILE A 446 -1.88 -21.58 -13.94
CA ILE A 446 -2.26 -21.09 -12.61
C ILE A 446 -1.80 -19.65 -12.42
N LEU A 447 -2.58 -18.88 -11.65
CA LEU A 447 -2.17 -17.55 -11.22
C LEU A 447 -1.19 -17.66 -10.05
N PRO A 448 -0.40 -16.60 -9.76
CA PRO A 448 0.47 -16.56 -8.59
C PRO A 448 -0.27 -16.80 -7.28
N ASN A 449 0.44 -17.22 -6.25
CA ASN A 449 -0.21 -17.56 -4.98
C ASN A 449 -0.93 -16.33 -4.38
N LYS A 450 -2.15 -16.54 -3.87
CA LYS A 450 -3.03 -15.48 -3.32
C LYS A 450 -3.37 -14.33 -4.27
N PHE A 451 -3.12 -14.50 -5.57
CA PHE A 451 -3.42 -13.52 -6.59
C PHE A 451 -4.92 -13.51 -6.93
N GLN A 452 -5.49 -12.33 -7.15
CA GLN A 452 -6.93 -12.18 -7.40
C GLN A 452 -7.24 -12.28 -8.90
N HIS A 453 -8.07 -13.24 -9.28
CA HIS A 453 -8.53 -13.39 -10.65
C HIS A 453 -9.56 -12.31 -11.01
N TYR A 454 -9.46 -11.80 -12.23
CA TYR A 454 -10.48 -10.94 -12.84
C TYR A 454 -10.82 -11.43 -14.26
N ARG A 455 -11.91 -10.90 -14.82
CA ARG A 455 -12.40 -11.23 -16.14
C ARG A 455 -11.29 -11.13 -17.20
N THR A 456 -11.15 -12.19 -17.99
CA THR A 456 -10.18 -12.28 -19.07
C THR A 456 -10.86 -12.18 -20.43
N LYS A 457 -10.10 -11.82 -21.47
CA LYS A 457 -10.58 -11.71 -22.85
C LYS A 457 -11.10 -13.06 -23.36
N LYS A 458 -12.06 -13.04 -24.29
CA LYS A 458 -12.74 -14.26 -24.81
C LYS A 458 -11.79 -15.33 -25.36
N ASP A 459 -10.69 -14.93 -26.00
CA ASP A 459 -9.68 -15.83 -26.59
C ASP A 459 -8.43 -15.98 -25.71
N SER A 460 -8.54 -15.65 -24.42
CA SER A 460 -7.42 -15.76 -23.48
C SER A 460 -7.15 -17.19 -23.05
N LYS A 461 -6.01 -17.36 -22.35
CA LYS A 461 -5.61 -18.64 -21.75
C LYS A 461 -6.62 -19.11 -20.70
N ILE A 462 -6.74 -20.43 -20.55
CA ILE A 462 -7.56 -21.04 -19.49
C ILE A 462 -6.78 -20.99 -18.18
N TYR A 463 -7.42 -20.57 -17.09
CA TYR A 463 -6.83 -20.56 -15.76
C TYR A 463 -7.48 -21.61 -14.87
N LEU A 464 -6.67 -22.44 -14.21
CA LEU A 464 -7.13 -23.48 -13.29
C LEU A 464 -7.31 -22.90 -11.88
N TYR A 465 -8.36 -23.33 -11.20
CA TYR A 465 -8.59 -23.01 -9.80
C TYR A 465 -7.57 -23.75 -8.92
N ALA A 466 -6.72 -22.99 -8.22
CA ALA A 466 -5.60 -23.51 -7.46
C ALA A 466 -5.62 -22.96 -6.01
N ALA A 467 -6.48 -23.53 -5.17
CA ALA A 467 -6.41 -23.35 -3.72
C ALA A 467 -5.10 -23.93 -3.15
N ASP A 468 -4.70 -23.54 -1.93
CA ASP A 468 -3.38 -23.86 -1.36
C ASP A 468 -3.04 -25.37 -1.36
N ASP A 469 -4.02 -26.23 -1.10
CA ASP A 469 -3.89 -27.69 -1.10
C ASP A 469 -3.77 -28.27 -2.52
N VAL A 470 -4.57 -27.77 -3.46
CA VAL A 470 -4.56 -28.18 -4.88
C VAL A 470 -3.32 -27.66 -5.61
N ARG A 471 -2.85 -26.46 -5.26
CA ARG A 471 -1.70 -25.79 -5.91
C ARG A 471 -0.44 -26.65 -5.84
N LYS A 472 -0.18 -27.29 -4.70
CA LYS A 472 0.98 -28.18 -4.52
C LYS A 472 0.97 -29.33 -5.53
N CYS A 473 -0.20 -29.91 -5.78
CA CYS A 473 -0.37 -30.97 -6.77
C CYS A 473 -0.14 -30.46 -8.20
N LEU A 474 -0.72 -29.30 -8.53
CA LEU A 474 -0.56 -28.67 -9.85
C LEU A 474 0.91 -28.34 -10.15
N ILE A 475 1.65 -27.81 -9.18
CA ILE A 475 3.10 -27.53 -9.31
C ILE A 475 3.89 -28.83 -9.51
N LYS A 476 3.64 -29.89 -8.73
CA LYS A 476 4.30 -31.20 -8.91
C LYS A 476 4.06 -31.81 -10.29
N LEU A 477 2.94 -31.46 -10.92
CA LEU A 477 2.58 -31.89 -12.25
C LEU A 477 3.13 -30.99 -13.35
N ASP A 478 3.98 -29.99 -13.05
CA ASP A 478 4.57 -29.01 -13.99
C ASP A 478 3.52 -28.11 -14.67
N VAL A 479 2.50 -27.66 -13.95
CA VAL A 479 1.59 -26.61 -14.45
C VAL A 479 2.35 -25.28 -14.50
N GLN A 480 2.21 -24.54 -15.59
CA GLN A 480 2.86 -23.24 -15.74
C GLN A 480 2.13 -22.18 -14.93
N GLU A 481 2.89 -21.43 -14.14
CA GLU A 481 2.40 -20.21 -13.49
C GLU A 481 2.47 -19.05 -14.49
N ARG A 482 1.36 -18.32 -14.66
CA ARG A 482 1.32 -17.12 -15.49
C ARG A 482 1.88 -15.95 -14.69
N ASP A 483 2.86 -15.25 -15.23
CA ASP A 483 3.42 -14.07 -14.58
C ASP A 483 2.38 -12.94 -14.53
N VAL A 484 2.47 -12.12 -13.47
CA VAL A 484 1.51 -11.04 -13.20
C VAL A 484 1.44 -10.04 -14.34
N TYR A 485 2.57 -9.75 -15.00
CA TYR A 485 2.63 -8.73 -16.03
C TYR A 485 1.85 -9.15 -17.28
N SER A 486 2.16 -10.32 -17.83
CA SER A 486 1.44 -10.85 -18.98
C SER A 486 -0.03 -11.14 -18.66
N TYR A 487 -0.36 -11.67 -17.48
CA TYR A 487 -1.76 -11.81 -17.07
C TYR A 487 -2.51 -10.47 -17.12
N THR A 488 -1.92 -9.42 -16.53
CA THR A 488 -2.53 -8.09 -16.42
C THR A 488 -2.76 -7.43 -17.78
N PHE A 489 -1.77 -7.46 -18.69
CA PHE A 489 -1.84 -6.67 -19.92
C PHE A 489 -2.25 -7.46 -21.16
N GLU A 490 -1.95 -8.76 -21.22
CA GLU A 490 -2.29 -9.61 -22.35
C GLU A 490 -3.66 -10.28 -22.16
N ASP A 491 -3.96 -10.75 -20.94
CA ASP A 491 -5.10 -11.65 -20.72
C ASP A 491 -6.32 -10.97 -20.10
N VAL A 492 -6.12 -10.04 -19.15
CA VAL A 492 -7.21 -9.32 -18.47
C VAL A 492 -7.91 -8.33 -19.40
N GLU A 493 -9.24 -8.29 -19.29
CA GLU A 493 -10.08 -7.28 -19.94
C GLU A 493 -10.37 -6.12 -18.98
N PHE A 494 -9.66 -5.01 -19.14
CA PHE A 494 -9.92 -3.80 -18.35
C PHE A 494 -11.35 -3.28 -18.60
N PRO A 495 -12.15 -3.04 -17.54
CA PRO A 495 -13.52 -2.62 -17.68
C PRO A 495 -13.61 -1.11 -17.97
N ASN A 496 -14.81 -0.63 -18.36
CA ASN A 496 -15.07 0.81 -18.51
C ASN A 496 -15.53 1.48 -17.20
N GLU A 497 -16.23 0.72 -16.36
CA GLU A 497 -16.63 1.08 -15.00
C GLU A 497 -16.08 0.03 -14.04
N TYR A 498 -15.68 0.42 -12.82
CA TYR A 498 -15.16 -0.56 -11.88
C TYR A 498 -16.26 -1.25 -11.07
N ASP A 499 -15.99 -2.50 -10.73
CA ASP A 499 -16.70 -3.28 -9.74
C ASP A 499 -15.76 -3.68 -8.59
N TYR A 500 -16.30 -4.32 -7.55
CA TYR A 500 -15.54 -4.73 -6.37
C TYR A 500 -14.44 -5.77 -6.69
N HIS A 501 -14.66 -6.69 -7.63
CA HIS A 501 -13.66 -7.68 -8.05
C HIS A 501 -12.52 -7.02 -8.82
N TYR A 502 -12.82 -6.02 -9.65
CA TYR A 502 -11.79 -5.23 -10.33
C TYR A 502 -10.87 -4.51 -9.33
N VAL A 503 -11.43 -3.94 -8.26
CA VAL A 503 -10.64 -3.29 -7.20
C VAL A 503 -9.76 -4.29 -6.45
N ASN A 504 -10.26 -5.49 -6.16
CA ASN A 504 -9.47 -6.56 -5.55
C ASN A 504 -8.32 -7.02 -6.45
N PHE A 505 -8.59 -7.16 -7.74
CA PHE A 505 -7.56 -7.43 -8.74
C PHE A 505 -6.52 -6.30 -8.80
N LEU A 506 -6.96 -5.04 -8.87
CA LEU A 506 -6.06 -3.88 -8.90
C LEU A 506 -5.16 -3.87 -7.66
N ASN A 507 -5.72 -4.08 -6.46
CA ASN A 507 -4.93 -4.21 -5.23
C ASN A 507 -3.93 -5.39 -5.28
N SER A 508 -4.24 -6.48 -5.99
CA SER A 508 -3.30 -7.61 -6.12
C SER A 508 -2.13 -7.34 -7.06
N ILE A 509 -2.25 -6.38 -7.99
CA ILE A 509 -1.18 -6.04 -8.96
C ILE A 509 -0.36 -4.81 -8.55
N LEU A 510 -0.86 -3.98 -7.64
CA LEU A 510 -0.18 -2.75 -7.21
C LEU A 510 1.10 -2.98 -6.40
N ASP A 511 1.31 -4.18 -5.86
CA ASP A 511 2.57 -4.57 -5.21
C ASP A 511 3.71 -4.83 -6.24
N TYR A 512 3.38 -4.93 -7.53
CA TYR A 512 4.33 -5.27 -8.58
C TYR A 512 4.83 -4.02 -9.32
N GLY A 513 5.99 -3.50 -8.91
CA GLY A 513 6.53 -2.22 -9.39
C GLY A 513 6.65 -2.06 -10.92
N LYS A 514 6.93 -3.14 -11.67
CA LYS A 514 6.94 -3.09 -13.16
C LYS A 514 5.54 -2.86 -13.73
N VAL A 515 4.53 -3.50 -13.14
CA VAL A 515 3.12 -3.34 -13.56
C VAL A 515 2.65 -1.93 -13.24
N VAL A 516 2.96 -1.42 -12.05
CA VAL A 516 2.60 -0.06 -11.60
C VAL A 516 3.07 1.00 -12.61
N LYS A 517 4.31 0.91 -13.09
CA LYS A 517 4.87 1.86 -14.08
C LYS A 517 4.06 1.91 -15.37
N ASP A 518 3.65 0.76 -15.89
CA ASP A 518 2.93 0.67 -17.17
C ASP A 518 1.42 0.96 -17.02
N LEU A 519 0.91 1.00 -15.79
CA LEU A 519 -0.44 1.51 -15.50
C LEU A 519 -0.52 3.04 -15.53
N LYS A 520 0.61 3.77 -15.45
CA LYS A 520 0.66 5.24 -15.37
C LYS A 520 -0.23 5.92 -16.42
N ASP A 521 -0.12 5.49 -17.66
CA ASP A 521 -0.80 6.11 -18.79
C ASP A 521 -2.18 5.52 -19.10
N LYS A 522 -2.61 4.50 -18.35
CA LYS A 522 -3.89 3.83 -18.57
C LYS A 522 -5.01 4.45 -17.72
N PRO A 523 -6.19 4.70 -18.30
CA PRO A 523 -7.35 5.17 -17.55
C PRO A 523 -8.02 3.99 -16.83
N CYS A 524 -7.35 3.47 -15.79
CA CYS A 524 -7.74 2.22 -15.13
C CYS A 524 -7.98 2.37 -13.62
N PHE A 525 -7.86 3.59 -13.06
CA PHE A 525 -7.98 3.83 -11.63
C PHE A 525 -9.39 4.31 -11.25
N PRO A 526 -10.02 3.68 -10.25
CA PRO A 526 -11.39 3.94 -9.84
C PRO A 526 -11.53 5.31 -9.14
N THR A 527 -12.61 6.01 -9.45
CA THR A 527 -12.98 7.28 -8.82
C THR A 527 -14.32 7.19 -8.11
N TYR A 528 -14.66 8.16 -7.25
CA TYR A 528 -15.93 8.13 -6.51
C TYR A 528 -17.21 8.23 -7.37
N ASN A 529 -17.10 8.50 -8.67
CA ASN A 529 -18.26 8.52 -9.58
C ASN A 529 -18.35 7.27 -10.47
N LYS A 530 -17.71 6.15 -10.07
CA LYS A 530 -17.65 4.88 -10.81
C LYS A 530 -16.88 4.88 -12.13
N LYS A 531 -16.35 6.03 -12.58
CA LYS A 531 -15.51 6.11 -13.78
C LYS A 531 -14.06 5.80 -13.48
N LEU A 532 -13.36 5.31 -14.50
CA LEU A 532 -11.92 5.09 -14.47
C LEU A 532 -11.17 6.28 -15.08
N LYS A 533 -10.05 6.66 -14.45
CA LYS A 533 -9.17 7.73 -14.93
C LYS A 533 -7.70 7.34 -14.81
N LYS A 534 -6.83 8.14 -15.43
CA LYS A 534 -5.39 8.04 -15.21
C LYS A 534 -5.06 8.49 -13.79
N VAL A 535 -4.05 7.87 -13.20
CA VAL A 535 -3.65 8.14 -11.82
C VAL A 535 -3.20 9.58 -11.58
N ASP A 536 -2.55 10.19 -12.57
CA ASP A 536 -2.04 11.57 -12.53
C ASP A 536 -3.15 12.63 -12.50
N GLN A 537 -4.39 12.25 -12.83
CA GLN A 537 -5.56 13.11 -12.76
C GLN A 537 -6.27 13.06 -11.39
N LEU A 538 -5.79 12.20 -10.48
CA LEU A 538 -6.47 11.89 -9.23
C LEU A 538 -5.75 12.44 -8.01
N TYR A 539 -6.56 12.83 -7.03
CA TYR A 539 -6.16 13.41 -5.75
C TYR A 539 -6.61 12.52 -4.60
N ASP A 540 -5.89 12.57 -3.49
CA ASP A 540 -6.30 11.91 -2.26
C ASP A 540 -7.43 12.67 -1.57
N ILE A 541 -8.56 11.99 -1.36
CA ILE A 541 -9.73 12.56 -0.67
C ILE A 541 -9.49 12.78 0.83
N ASN A 542 -8.52 12.07 1.41
CA ASN A 542 -8.18 12.19 2.82
C ASN A 542 -7.32 13.44 3.09
N ASN A 543 -6.76 14.05 2.04
CA ASN A 543 -6.13 15.35 2.15
C ASN A 543 -7.20 16.45 2.29
N SER A 544 -7.22 17.13 3.44
CA SER A 544 -8.24 18.15 3.76
C SER A 544 -8.27 19.33 2.79
N VAL A 545 -7.12 19.69 2.22
CA VAL A 545 -7.01 20.78 1.24
C VAL A 545 -7.64 20.36 -0.09
N PHE A 546 -7.25 19.21 -0.65
CA PHE A 546 -7.85 18.71 -1.89
C PHE A 546 -9.35 18.47 -1.73
N LYS A 547 -9.78 17.89 -0.61
CA LYS A 547 -11.19 17.66 -0.30
C LYS A 547 -11.99 18.96 -0.29
N THR A 548 -11.46 20.02 0.34
CA THR A 548 -12.10 21.34 0.40
C THR A 548 -12.15 21.98 -0.99
N ILE A 549 -11.03 21.98 -1.72
CA ILE A 549 -10.89 22.73 -2.97
C ILE A 549 -11.65 22.07 -4.12
N PHE A 550 -11.65 20.74 -4.22
CA PHE A 550 -12.36 20.00 -5.27
C PHE A 550 -13.74 19.49 -4.80
N SER A 551 -14.25 20.01 -3.68
CA SER A 551 -15.59 19.67 -3.19
C SER A 551 -16.64 19.92 -4.29
N GLY A 552 -17.51 18.93 -4.52
CA GLY A 552 -18.48 18.92 -5.61
C GLY A 552 -18.02 18.24 -6.91
N ASN A 553 -16.75 17.84 -7.03
CA ASN A 553 -16.24 17.07 -8.18
C ASN A 553 -15.61 15.73 -7.75
N MET A 554 -16.47 14.78 -7.39
CA MET A 554 -16.05 13.44 -6.91
C MET A 554 -15.21 12.64 -7.93
N GLY A 555 -15.27 12.99 -9.22
CA GLY A 555 -14.44 12.37 -10.26
C GLY A 555 -12.98 12.83 -10.27
N MET A 556 -12.55 13.67 -9.32
CA MET A 556 -11.15 14.04 -9.10
C MET A 556 -10.47 13.18 -8.03
N PHE A 557 -11.22 12.40 -7.26
CA PHE A 557 -10.68 11.63 -6.15
C PHE A 557 -10.53 10.15 -6.50
N LEU A 558 -9.41 9.56 -6.11
CA LEU A 558 -9.20 8.12 -6.14
C LEU A 558 -10.12 7.44 -5.11
N HIS A 559 -10.75 6.33 -5.47
CA HIS A 559 -11.59 5.58 -4.55
C HIS A 559 -10.78 5.00 -3.37
N ASN A 560 -11.31 5.09 -2.14
CA ASN A 560 -10.59 4.70 -0.91
C ASN A 560 -10.30 3.20 -0.74
N ASP A 561 -10.82 2.34 -1.62
CA ASP A 561 -10.62 0.88 -1.51
C ASP A 561 -9.22 0.42 -1.98
N LEU A 562 -8.40 1.33 -2.50
CA LEU A 562 -7.03 1.05 -2.92
C LEU A 562 -6.03 1.27 -1.78
N LYS A 563 -5.22 0.25 -1.49
CA LYS A 563 -4.36 0.21 -0.29
C LYS A 563 -2.94 0.76 -0.49
N TYR A 564 -2.52 0.98 -1.73
CA TYR A 564 -1.12 1.21 -2.12
C TYR A 564 -0.85 2.66 -2.57
N LEU A 565 -1.17 3.63 -1.70
CA LEU A 565 -1.07 5.06 -2.05
C LEU A 565 0.38 5.52 -2.32
N ASN A 566 1.37 4.90 -1.66
CA ASN A 566 2.78 5.23 -1.83
C ASN A 566 3.28 4.82 -3.22
N GLU A 567 2.92 3.63 -3.67
CA GLU A 567 3.26 3.08 -4.98
C GLU A 567 2.62 3.92 -6.09
N LEU A 568 1.35 4.30 -5.90
CA LEU A 568 0.64 5.20 -6.82
C LEU A 568 1.28 6.59 -6.89
N SER A 569 1.87 7.08 -5.79
CA SER A 569 2.58 8.36 -5.81
C SER A 569 3.77 8.36 -6.77
N SER A 570 4.45 7.21 -6.93
CA SER A 570 5.59 7.07 -7.84
C SER A 570 5.24 7.24 -9.32
N ILE A 571 3.95 7.09 -9.66
CA ILE A 571 3.43 7.22 -11.03
C ILE A 571 2.54 8.46 -11.21
N GLY A 572 2.49 9.37 -10.24
CA GLY A 572 1.86 10.69 -10.38
C GLY A 572 0.59 10.91 -9.55
N PHE A 573 0.21 9.98 -8.66
CA PHE A 573 -0.91 10.20 -7.74
C PHE A 573 -0.64 11.35 -6.76
N LYS A 574 -1.61 12.25 -6.60
CA LYS A 574 -1.46 13.49 -5.82
C LYS A 574 -2.03 13.32 -4.41
N TYR A 575 -1.20 12.81 -3.51
CA TYR A 575 -1.58 12.58 -2.11
C TYR A 575 -1.26 13.76 -1.16
N LYS A 576 -0.27 14.58 -1.52
CA LYS A 576 0.13 15.77 -0.76
C LYS A 576 0.12 17.01 -1.64
N VAL A 577 -0.11 18.16 -1.01
CA VAL A 577 0.00 19.46 -1.67
C VAL A 577 1.49 19.84 -1.73
N ASN A 578 2.04 19.84 -2.93
CA ASN A 578 3.36 20.34 -3.29
C ASN A 578 3.21 21.61 -4.17
N GLN A 579 4.33 22.16 -4.64
CA GLN A 579 4.33 23.38 -5.46
C GLN A 579 3.41 23.30 -6.68
N GLU A 580 3.52 22.23 -7.47
CA GLU A 580 2.73 22.02 -8.69
C GLU A 580 1.22 21.88 -8.39
N THR A 581 0.88 21.05 -7.40
CA THR A 581 -0.52 20.81 -7.03
C THR A 581 -1.15 22.02 -6.34
N PHE A 582 -0.37 22.81 -5.60
CA PHE A 582 -0.80 24.10 -5.06
C PHE A 582 -1.23 25.05 -6.18
N ILE A 583 -0.42 25.20 -7.23
CA ILE A 583 -0.75 26.04 -8.40
C ILE A 583 -2.02 25.53 -9.09
N ILE A 584 -2.19 24.21 -9.24
CA ILE A 584 -3.42 23.63 -9.80
C ILE A 584 -4.64 23.99 -8.93
N CYS A 585 -4.51 23.90 -7.61
CA CYS A 585 -5.54 24.28 -6.67
C CYS A 585 -5.91 25.78 -6.78
N ALA A 586 -4.91 26.67 -6.84
CA ALA A 586 -5.13 28.11 -7.00
C ALA A 586 -5.86 28.43 -8.32
N LYS A 587 -5.41 27.86 -9.44
CA LYS A 587 -6.08 27.98 -10.76
C LYS A 587 -7.51 27.44 -10.75
N TYR A 588 -7.77 26.37 -10.00
CA TYR A 588 -9.12 25.81 -9.88
C TYR A 588 -10.06 26.77 -9.14
N ILE A 589 -9.60 27.39 -8.04
CA ILE A 589 -10.37 28.39 -7.30
C ILE A 589 -10.65 29.62 -8.17
N GLU A 590 -9.64 30.15 -8.86
CA GLU A 590 -9.80 31.29 -9.78
C GLU A 590 -10.84 30.97 -10.87
N LYS A 591 -10.76 29.78 -11.49
CA LYS A 591 -11.73 29.32 -12.49
C LYS A 591 -13.16 29.23 -11.93
N LEU A 592 -13.31 28.85 -10.66
CA LEU A 592 -14.62 28.83 -10.01
C LEU A 592 -15.14 30.26 -9.75
N GLY A 593 -14.28 31.17 -9.33
CA GLY A 593 -14.61 32.58 -9.09
C GLY A 593 -15.09 33.32 -10.34
N LYS A 594 -14.58 32.95 -11.53
CA LYS A 594 -14.98 33.53 -12.83
C LYS A 594 -16.31 33.02 -13.39
N LYS A 595 -16.99 32.08 -12.72
CA LYS A 595 -18.32 31.59 -13.16
C LYS A 595 -19.40 32.64 -12.89
N VAL A 596 -20.45 32.65 -13.72
CA VAL A 596 -21.62 33.54 -13.56
C VAL A 596 -22.24 33.42 -12.15
N ASN A 597 -22.31 32.19 -11.62
CA ASN A 597 -22.71 31.90 -10.24
C ASN A 597 -21.61 31.06 -9.57
N PRO A 598 -20.64 31.69 -8.88
CA PRO A 598 -19.59 30.96 -8.19
C PRO A 598 -20.15 30.18 -7.00
N PRO A 599 -19.58 29.02 -6.63
CA PRO A 599 -19.97 28.29 -5.42
C PRO A 599 -19.93 29.18 -4.17
N SER A 600 -20.91 29.04 -3.28
CA SER A 600 -21.00 29.88 -2.06
C SER A 600 -19.80 29.72 -1.11
N ASP A 601 -19.09 28.59 -1.20
CA ASP A 601 -17.90 28.26 -0.42
C ASP A 601 -16.58 28.70 -1.08
N THR A 602 -16.61 29.40 -2.22
CA THR A 602 -15.39 29.80 -2.97
C THR A 602 -14.41 30.59 -2.10
N ARG A 603 -14.89 31.52 -1.27
CA ARG A 603 -14.06 32.25 -0.30
C ARG A 603 -13.37 31.30 0.70
N TYR A 604 -14.10 30.31 1.19
CA TYR A 604 -13.58 29.33 2.14
C TYR A 604 -12.53 28.40 1.50
N ARG A 605 -12.67 28.06 0.22
CA ARG A 605 -11.62 27.34 -0.53
C ARG A 605 -10.34 28.16 -0.61
N GLY A 606 -10.46 29.47 -0.86
CA GLY A 606 -9.35 30.42 -0.81
C GLY A 606 -8.66 30.45 0.56
N PHE A 607 -9.46 30.58 1.63
CA PHE A 607 -8.99 30.50 3.02
C PHE A 607 -8.20 29.22 3.30
N ALA A 608 -8.74 28.05 2.94
CA ALA A 608 -8.09 26.77 3.21
C ALA A 608 -6.75 26.62 2.48
N LEU A 609 -6.65 27.14 1.25
CA LEU A 609 -5.40 27.09 0.47
C LEU A 609 -4.33 28.03 1.04
N ILE A 610 -4.69 29.27 1.39
CA ILE A 610 -3.74 30.24 1.95
C ILE A 610 -3.29 29.86 3.38
N ASP A 611 -4.19 29.35 4.21
CA ASP A 611 -3.85 28.82 5.54
C ASP A 611 -2.86 27.65 5.43
N TYR A 612 -3.05 26.75 4.47
CA TYR A 612 -2.09 25.68 4.19
C TYR A 612 -0.74 26.23 3.74
N PHE A 613 -0.72 27.24 2.87
CA PHE A 613 0.53 27.90 2.42
C PHE A 613 1.32 28.47 3.60
N TYR A 614 0.68 29.25 4.48
CA TYR A 614 1.34 29.84 5.64
C TYR A 614 1.88 28.81 6.64
N LYS A 615 1.16 27.69 6.83
CA LYS A 615 1.60 26.59 7.71
C LYS A 615 2.76 25.79 7.13
N ASN A 616 2.95 25.79 5.82
CA ASN A 616 3.94 24.98 5.11
C ASN A 616 4.99 25.81 4.36
N ILE A 617 5.18 27.06 4.76
CA ILE A 617 6.03 28.06 4.09
C ILE A 617 7.51 27.67 3.96
N ASP A 618 7.97 26.69 4.73
CA ASP A 618 9.32 26.14 4.64
C ASP A 618 9.49 25.12 3.51
N THR A 619 8.40 24.51 3.09
CA THR A 619 8.39 23.50 2.02
C THR A 619 7.82 24.04 0.70
N LEU A 620 6.83 24.94 0.77
CA LEU A 620 6.26 25.63 -0.38
C LEU A 620 6.93 27.00 -0.52
N LYS A 621 7.62 27.20 -1.63
CA LYS A 621 8.28 28.49 -1.92
C LYS A 621 7.32 29.41 -2.64
N PHE A 622 7.41 30.69 -2.33
CA PHE A 622 6.73 31.72 -3.09
C PHE A 622 7.50 31.92 -4.41
N GLU A 623 6.93 31.45 -5.51
CA GLU A 623 7.57 31.45 -6.83
C GLU A 623 6.97 32.52 -7.75
N GLU A 624 7.78 32.98 -8.70
CA GLU A 624 7.40 33.98 -9.69
C GLU A 624 6.15 33.54 -10.47
N GLY A 625 5.12 34.40 -10.49
CA GLY A 625 3.83 34.11 -11.11
C GLY A 625 2.76 33.52 -10.19
N MET A 626 3.08 33.07 -8.97
CA MET A 626 2.06 32.77 -7.95
C MET A 626 1.23 34.00 -7.57
N GLU A 627 1.84 35.17 -7.72
CA GLU A 627 1.32 36.43 -7.20
C GLU A 627 0.06 36.92 -7.90
N ARG A 628 -0.23 36.32 -9.06
CA ARG A 628 -1.32 36.68 -9.97
C ARG A 628 -2.58 35.84 -9.80
N PHE A 629 -2.52 34.73 -9.06
CA PHE A 629 -3.68 33.86 -8.92
C PHE A 629 -4.68 34.44 -7.92
N GLN A 630 -5.92 34.63 -8.37
CA GLN A 630 -7.01 35.16 -7.54
C GLN A 630 -7.60 34.07 -6.64
N PHE A 631 -6.97 33.82 -5.49
CA PHE A 631 -7.48 32.87 -4.50
C PHE A 631 -7.46 33.41 -3.06
N ILE A 632 -6.92 34.61 -2.82
CA ILE A 632 -6.73 35.17 -1.48
C ILE A 632 -8.00 35.87 -1.02
N PRO A 633 -8.59 35.49 0.13
CA PRO A 633 -9.74 36.20 0.67
C PRO A 633 -9.44 37.66 1.01
N ILE A 634 -10.28 38.55 0.51
CA ILE A 634 -10.20 39.99 0.81
C ILE A 634 -11.33 40.42 1.77
N SER A 635 -11.13 41.54 2.45
CA SER A 635 -12.15 42.10 3.34
C SER A 635 -13.41 42.42 2.55
N LYS A 636 -14.57 42.09 3.13
CA LYS A 636 -15.89 42.38 2.55
C LYS A 636 -16.30 43.84 2.77
N ASP A 637 -15.70 44.50 3.76
CA ASP A 637 -16.10 45.81 4.25
C ASP A 637 -14.84 46.58 4.70
N LEU A 638 -14.63 47.80 4.19
CA LEU A 638 -13.53 48.68 4.62
C LEU A 638 -13.94 49.63 5.76
N GLY A 639 -15.22 49.63 6.13
CA GLY A 639 -15.85 50.57 7.04
C GLY A 639 -16.20 51.90 6.37
N LYS A 640 -17.08 52.67 7.01
CA LYS A 640 -17.25 54.11 6.68
C LYS A 640 -16.01 54.89 7.17
N PRO A 641 -15.53 55.92 6.44
CA PRO A 641 -16.09 56.45 5.19
C PRO A 641 -15.64 55.75 3.90
N TYR A 642 -14.65 54.84 3.95
CA TYR A 642 -14.00 54.25 2.77
C TYR A 642 -14.96 53.59 1.76
N ASN A 643 -16.00 52.91 2.24
CA ASN A 643 -16.99 52.27 1.36
C ASN A 643 -17.81 53.25 0.50
N LEU A 644 -17.86 54.54 0.84
CA LEU A 644 -18.63 55.54 0.09
C LEU A 644 -18.08 55.72 -1.33
N ASN A 645 -16.77 55.57 -1.51
CA ASN A 645 -16.07 55.82 -2.77
C ASN A 645 -15.45 54.53 -3.35
N HIS A 646 -15.54 53.40 -2.64
CA HIS A 646 -15.04 52.11 -3.12
C HIS A 646 -15.96 50.94 -2.72
N VAL A 647 -16.80 50.49 -3.66
CA VAL A 647 -17.63 49.28 -3.50
C VAL A 647 -16.97 48.11 -4.23
N ARG A 648 -16.77 46.98 -3.55
CA ARG A 648 -16.18 45.78 -4.16
C ARG A 648 -17.20 44.67 -4.34
N THR A 649 -17.19 44.09 -5.54
CA THR A 649 -18.02 42.93 -5.91
C THR A 649 -17.27 41.60 -5.76
N ASN A 650 -15.94 41.64 -5.79
CA ASN A 650 -15.10 40.45 -5.67
C ASN A 650 -14.89 40.04 -4.20
N THR A 651 -14.67 38.75 -3.96
CA THR A 651 -14.42 38.18 -2.62
C THR A 651 -13.03 37.56 -2.47
N LEU A 652 -12.32 37.38 -3.60
CA LEU A 652 -10.97 36.86 -3.68
C LEU A 652 -10.13 37.78 -4.59
N ASP A 653 -8.84 37.85 -4.32
CA ASP A 653 -7.86 38.61 -5.10
C ASP A 653 -6.49 37.91 -5.11
N CYS A 654 -5.47 38.53 -5.69
CA CYS A 654 -4.12 37.97 -5.82
C CYS A 654 -3.08 38.71 -4.94
N PHE A 655 -1.87 38.15 -4.77
CA PHE A 655 -0.85 38.74 -3.88
C PHE A 655 -0.42 40.14 -4.34
N ASP A 656 -0.30 40.35 -5.65
CA ASP A 656 0.09 41.63 -6.26
C ASP A 656 -0.89 42.76 -5.93
N HIS A 657 -2.15 42.42 -5.66
CA HIS A 657 -3.21 43.41 -5.47
C HIS A 657 -3.70 43.50 -4.03
N ILE A 658 -3.09 42.79 -3.07
CA ILE A 658 -3.50 42.87 -1.66
C ILE A 658 -2.57 43.71 -0.77
N VAL A 659 -3.15 44.31 0.27
CA VAL A 659 -2.44 45.09 1.26
C VAL A 659 -2.81 44.68 2.69
N LEU A 660 -1.82 44.68 3.59
CA LEU A 660 -2.01 44.42 5.02
C LEU A 660 -2.76 45.57 5.71
N SER A 661 -3.50 45.25 6.78
CA SER A 661 -4.32 46.22 7.51
C SER A 661 -3.55 47.43 8.06
N LYS A 662 -2.26 47.27 8.37
CA LYS A 662 -1.40 48.39 8.81
C LYS A 662 -1.14 49.45 7.74
N TYR A 663 -1.28 49.11 6.46
CA TYR A 663 -1.08 50.03 5.34
C TYR A 663 -2.41 50.44 4.69
N LYS A 664 -3.54 50.18 5.37
CA LYS A 664 -4.88 50.55 4.88
C LYS A 664 -4.93 52.01 4.46
N GLU A 665 -4.51 52.93 5.33
CA GLU A 665 -4.62 54.38 5.12
C GLU A 665 -3.76 54.93 3.96
N VAL A 666 -2.83 54.14 3.41
CA VAL A 666 -1.91 54.60 2.35
C VAL A 666 -2.17 53.94 0.99
N ALA A 667 -3.07 52.96 0.90
CA ALA A 667 -3.29 52.21 -0.35
C ALA A 667 -4.72 51.70 -0.56
N TRP A 668 -5.69 51.95 0.34
CA TRP A 668 -7.03 51.34 0.25
C TRP A 668 -7.78 51.62 -1.06
N SER A 669 -7.53 52.75 -1.71
CA SER A 669 -8.19 53.09 -2.98
C SER A 669 -7.59 52.39 -4.19
N GLN A 670 -6.36 51.88 -4.07
CA GLN A 670 -5.62 51.23 -5.15
C GLN A 670 -5.48 49.72 -4.95
N MET A 671 -5.48 49.23 -3.70
CA MET A 671 -5.22 47.83 -3.35
C MET A 671 -6.29 47.21 -2.45
N SER A 672 -6.38 45.89 -2.53
CA SER A 672 -7.31 45.09 -1.76
C SER A 672 -6.88 44.80 -0.32
N LEU A 673 -7.64 45.31 0.65
CA LEU A 673 -7.41 44.93 2.05
C LEU A 673 -7.58 43.41 2.25
N ILE A 674 -6.52 42.77 2.75
CA ILE A 674 -6.56 41.35 3.10
C ILE A 674 -7.62 41.07 4.17
N ALA A 675 -8.30 39.93 4.10
CA ALA A 675 -9.29 39.61 5.11
C ALA A 675 -8.64 39.31 6.48
N GLU A 676 -9.36 39.65 7.55
CA GLU A 676 -8.88 39.53 8.94
C GLU A 676 -8.54 38.09 9.34
N ASP A 677 -9.19 37.11 8.72
CA ASP A 677 -9.00 35.67 8.97
C ASP A 677 -7.82 35.06 8.19
N VAL A 678 -7.18 35.80 7.28
CA VAL A 678 -6.05 35.30 6.46
C VAL A 678 -4.82 36.19 6.52
N VAL A 679 -4.67 36.96 7.59
CA VAL A 679 -3.48 37.80 7.81
C VAL A 679 -2.23 36.91 7.96
N PRO A 680 -1.14 37.14 7.19
CA PRO A 680 0.10 36.42 7.31
C PRO A 680 0.64 36.40 8.76
N PRO A 681 0.93 35.23 9.33
CA PRO A 681 1.58 35.13 10.62
C PRO A 681 3.00 35.73 10.61
N LYS A 682 3.53 36.05 11.81
CA LYS A 682 4.85 36.70 11.96
C LYS A 682 5.99 35.93 11.28
N HIS A 683 6.01 34.60 11.34
CA HIS A 683 7.06 33.79 10.72
C HIS A 683 7.03 33.86 9.18
N VAL A 684 5.84 34.03 8.58
CA VAL A 684 5.71 34.23 7.13
C VAL A 684 6.27 35.60 6.74
N LEU A 685 5.92 36.65 7.50
CA LEU A 685 6.41 38.02 7.25
C LEU A 685 7.92 38.19 7.49
N GLN A 686 8.52 37.40 8.39
CA GLN A 686 9.98 37.37 8.55
C GLN A 686 10.68 36.81 7.30
N LYS A 687 10.05 35.85 6.62
CA LYS A 687 10.59 35.23 5.42
C LYS A 687 10.31 36.03 4.15
N TYR A 688 9.13 36.66 4.08
CA TYR A 688 8.71 37.53 2.98
C TYR A 688 8.25 38.89 3.52
N PRO A 689 9.19 39.81 3.85
CA PRO A 689 8.87 41.09 4.49
C PRO A 689 8.03 42.04 3.63
N THR A 690 8.10 41.89 2.31
CA THR A 690 7.36 42.69 1.33
C THR A 690 5.92 42.22 1.12
N LEU A 691 5.53 41.05 1.64
CA LEU A 691 4.21 40.47 1.41
C LEU A 691 3.09 41.38 1.94
N GLY A 692 2.27 41.91 1.03
CA GLY A 692 1.20 42.85 1.33
C GLY A 692 1.67 44.23 1.80
N LYS A 693 2.95 44.59 1.54
CA LYS A 693 3.46 45.97 1.61
C LYS A 693 3.24 46.63 0.24
N PRO A 694 2.62 47.83 0.17
CA PRO A 694 2.39 48.49 -1.10
C PRO A 694 3.71 49.01 -1.69
N GLU A 695 3.78 49.07 -3.03
CA GLU A 695 4.88 49.72 -3.72
C GLU A 695 4.75 51.24 -3.70
N VAL A 696 5.88 51.95 -3.85
CA VAL A 696 5.93 53.42 -3.86
C VAL A 696 5.00 54.01 -4.92
N THR A 697 4.99 53.45 -6.13
CA THR A 697 4.10 53.86 -7.22
C THR A 697 2.64 53.81 -6.81
N ILE A 698 2.22 52.74 -6.13
CA ILE A 698 0.84 52.56 -5.67
C ILE A 698 0.47 53.58 -4.59
N VAL A 699 1.38 53.88 -3.67
CA VAL A 699 1.15 54.88 -2.61
C VAL A 699 1.05 56.30 -3.20
N ILE A 700 1.81 56.60 -4.24
CA ILE A 700 1.72 57.90 -4.94
C ILE A 700 0.43 58.01 -5.76
N GLU A 701 0.02 56.95 -6.45
CA GLU A 701 -1.30 56.89 -7.09
C GLU A 701 -2.44 57.03 -6.08
N HIS A 702 -2.27 56.45 -4.88
CA HIS A 702 -3.20 56.67 -3.78
C HIS A 702 -3.25 58.15 -3.37
N LEU A 703 -2.11 58.82 -3.22
CA LEU A 703 -2.04 60.26 -2.92
C LEU A 703 -2.73 61.11 -3.99
N ARG A 704 -2.51 60.78 -5.28
CA ARG A 704 -3.20 61.42 -6.42
C ARG A 704 -4.71 61.25 -6.31
N TYR A 705 -5.18 60.04 -5.96
CA TYR A 705 -6.60 59.79 -5.73
C TYR A 705 -7.16 60.62 -4.57
N LEU A 706 -6.43 60.74 -3.45
CA LEU A 706 -6.84 61.59 -2.33
C LEU A 706 -7.01 63.05 -2.78
N TYR A 707 -6.05 63.58 -3.54
CA TYR A 707 -6.07 64.96 -4.03
C TYR A 707 -7.13 65.24 -5.10
N MET A 708 -7.28 64.33 -6.08
CA MET A 708 -8.16 64.55 -7.24
C MET A 708 -9.63 64.23 -6.93
N ASN A 709 -9.88 63.23 -6.09
CA ASN A 709 -11.22 62.69 -5.89
C ASN A 709 -11.79 63.07 -4.52
N LEU A 710 -11.06 62.82 -3.42
CA LEU A 710 -11.60 63.01 -2.07
C LEU A 710 -11.56 64.46 -1.60
N ARG A 711 -10.59 65.25 -2.06
CA ARG A 711 -10.51 66.69 -1.76
C ARG A 711 -11.72 67.48 -2.28
N VAL A 712 -12.38 66.99 -3.33
CA VAL A 712 -13.58 67.64 -3.92
C VAL A 712 -14.88 66.94 -3.52
N ASP A 713 -14.82 65.93 -2.64
CA ASP A 713 -15.97 65.17 -2.19
C ASP A 713 -16.66 65.87 -1.00
N ASP A 714 -17.92 66.28 -1.18
CA ASP A 714 -18.70 67.04 -0.21
C ASP A 714 -18.93 66.28 1.11
N GLU A 715 -19.09 64.95 1.06
CA GLU A 715 -19.33 64.12 2.23
C GLU A 715 -18.04 64.00 3.07
N TRP A 716 -16.89 63.85 2.41
CA TRP A 716 -15.60 63.86 3.08
C TRP A 716 -15.26 65.23 3.68
N LYS A 717 -15.55 66.31 2.95
CA LYS A 717 -15.34 67.68 3.42
C LYS A 717 -16.18 68.00 4.67
N THR A 718 -17.43 67.54 4.70
CA THR A 718 -18.37 67.86 5.78
C THR A 718 -18.19 66.96 7.01
N ASN A 719 -18.09 65.64 6.80
CA ASN A 719 -18.20 64.67 7.89
C ASN A 719 -16.88 63.95 8.23
N TRP A 720 -15.88 63.98 7.34
CA TRP A 720 -14.67 63.14 7.47
C TRP A 720 -13.35 63.89 7.24
N ALA A 721 -13.35 65.22 7.41
CA ALA A 721 -12.17 66.07 7.24
C ALA A 721 -10.94 65.61 8.04
N GLY A 722 -11.15 65.13 9.26
CA GLY A 722 -10.08 64.58 10.10
C GLY A 722 -9.46 63.30 9.54
N VAL A 723 -10.29 62.40 8.99
CA VAL A 723 -9.85 61.13 8.39
C VAL A 723 -9.11 61.38 7.08
N PHE A 724 -9.60 62.31 6.25
CA PHE A 724 -8.89 62.76 5.04
C PHE A 724 -7.47 63.23 5.36
N LYS A 725 -7.35 64.16 6.32
CA LYS A 725 -6.05 64.69 6.76
C LYS A 725 -5.13 63.59 7.30
N ASN A 726 -5.68 62.62 8.03
CA ASN A 726 -4.94 61.47 8.51
C ASN A 726 -4.40 60.61 7.37
N ASN A 727 -5.19 60.32 6.34
CA ASN A 727 -4.75 59.55 5.17
C ASN A 727 -3.57 60.23 4.47
N VAL A 728 -3.67 61.54 4.20
CA VAL A 728 -2.59 62.33 3.57
C VAL A 728 -1.30 62.28 4.40
N TYR A 729 -1.39 62.44 5.71
CA TYR A 729 -0.18 62.42 6.56
C TYR A 729 0.38 61.03 6.79
N GLU A 730 -0.43 59.98 6.86
CA GLU A 730 0.10 58.61 6.91
C GLU A 730 0.80 58.26 5.60
N VAL A 731 0.35 58.79 4.44
CA VAL A 731 1.10 58.68 3.18
C VAL A 731 2.46 59.38 3.27
N TYR A 732 2.51 60.64 3.71
CA TYR A 732 3.79 61.36 3.83
C TYR A 732 4.74 60.69 4.81
N LYS A 733 4.21 60.21 5.94
CA LYS A 733 4.99 59.47 6.93
C LYS A 733 5.53 58.16 6.37
N TRP A 734 4.70 57.40 5.65
CA TRP A 734 5.14 56.16 5.01
C TRP A 734 6.24 56.43 3.97
N LEU A 735 6.08 57.45 3.12
CA LEU A 735 7.10 57.84 2.14
C LEU A 735 8.38 58.33 2.82
N GLU A 736 8.28 59.10 3.91
CA GLU A 736 9.44 59.54 4.70
C GLU A 736 10.23 58.36 5.28
N ASP A 737 9.53 57.36 5.84
CA ASP A 737 10.15 56.17 6.41
C ASP A 737 10.78 55.31 5.31
N GLU A 738 10.10 55.11 4.18
CA GLU A 738 10.65 54.36 3.04
C GLU A 738 11.87 55.03 2.41
N CYS A 739 11.86 56.36 2.26
CA CYS A 739 13.00 57.10 1.73
C CYS A 739 14.21 57.02 2.67
N LYS A 740 13.99 56.94 3.99
CA LYS A 740 15.07 56.75 4.97
C LYS A 740 15.69 55.36 4.91
N GLU A 741 14.87 54.33 4.73
CA GLU A 741 15.32 52.94 4.76
C GLU A 741 15.93 52.47 3.43
N ASN A 742 15.38 52.92 2.29
CA ASN A 742 15.62 52.29 0.99
C ASN A 742 16.22 53.24 -0.08
N ASP A 743 16.61 54.47 0.26
CA ASP A 743 17.21 55.48 -0.65
C ASP A 743 16.46 55.63 -1.98
N ILE A 744 15.13 55.78 -1.88
CA ILE A 744 14.23 55.90 -3.03
C ILE A 744 14.37 57.29 -3.66
N ASP A 745 14.35 57.36 -4.99
CA ASP A 745 14.22 58.60 -5.75
C ASP A 745 12.76 58.83 -6.16
N LEU A 746 12.09 59.78 -5.50
CA LEU A 746 10.69 60.10 -5.79
C LEU A 746 10.52 60.96 -7.05
N THR A 747 11.60 61.52 -7.62
CA THR A 747 11.51 62.33 -8.85
C THR A 747 11.09 61.53 -10.08
N GLU A 748 11.30 60.21 -10.06
CA GLU A 748 10.82 59.31 -11.11
C GLU A 748 9.29 59.14 -11.10
N HIS A 749 8.66 59.39 -9.95
CA HIS A 749 7.26 59.08 -9.72
C HIS A 749 6.37 60.31 -9.56
N ILE A 750 6.92 61.46 -9.14
CA ILE A 750 6.18 62.72 -8.92
C ILE A 750 6.72 63.79 -9.87
N HIS A 751 5.89 64.31 -10.76
CA HIS A 751 6.31 65.40 -11.65
C HIS A 751 6.43 66.74 -10.89
N GLU A 752 7.40 67.57 -11.30
CA GLU A 752 7.74 68.82 -10.60
C GLU A 752 6.58 69.82 -10.42
N ARG A 753 5.53 69.74 -11.25
CA ARG A 753 4.36 70.65 -11.21
C ARG A 753 3.13 70.05 -10.51
N GLU A 754 3.20 68.81 -10.03
CA GLU A 754 2.08 68.16 -9.36
C GLU A 754 1.84 68.77 -7.97
N ARG A 755 0.60 69.22 -7.72
CA ARG A 755 0.19 69.81 -6.44
C ARG A 755 -0.19 68.74 -5.42
N LEU A 756 0.77 67.91 -5.01
CA LEU A 756 0.55 66.78 -4.08
C LEU A 756 0.97 67.06 -2.64
N PHE A 757 1.57 68.22 -2.37
CA PHE A 757 2.11 68.56 -1.05
C PHE A 757 1.23 69.58 -0.35
N LEU A 758 0.60 69.17 0.75
CA LEU A 758 -0.29 70.00 1.54
C LEU A 758 0.52 70.92 2.48
N ASN A 759 0.77 72.16 2.04
CA ASN A 759 1.62 73.15 2.71
C ASN A 759 0.78 74.28 3.36
N PHE A 760 0.27 74.03 4.56
CA PHE A 760 -0.64 74.96 5.25
C PHE A 760 -0.41 75.06 6.76
N ASN A 761 -0.86 76.18 7.33
CA ASN A 761 -0.85 76.46 8.76
C ASN A 761 -2.12 75.94 9.45
N LYS A 762 -2.10 75.77 10.77
CA LYS A 762 -3.19 75.14 11.56
C LYS A 762 -4.60 75.72 11.35
N ASN A 763 -4.72 76.94 10.83
CA ASN A 763 -5.97 77.66 10.67
C ASN A 763 -6.52 77.67 9.22
N GLN A 764 -5.86 77.02 8.25
CA GLN A 764 -6.30 76.98 6.85
C GLN A 764 -7.03 75.66 6.52
N ASP A 765 -7.88 75.66 5.48
CA ASP A 765 -8.70 74.52 5.05
C ASP A 765 -7.88 73.53 4.20
N PRO A 766 -7.71 72.25 4.62
CA PRO A 766 -6.97 71.25 3.84
C PRO A 766 -7.65 70.85 2.52
N PHE A 767 -8.90 71.22 2.30
CA PHE A 767 -9.63 70.98 1.05
C PHE A 767 -9.45 72.10 0.02
N ASP A 768 -8.93 73.26 0.45
CA ASP A 768 -8.63 74.38 -0.43
C ASP A 768 -7.44 74.06 -1.36
N ASP A 769 -7.62 74.30 -2.67
CA ASP A 769 -6.62 74.02 -3.70
C ASP A 769 -5.33 74.80 -3.47
N ASP A 770 -5.44 76.03 -2.97
CA ASP A 770 -4.32 76.94 -2.79
C ASP A 770 -3.34 76.47 -1.71
N ASN A 771 -3.79 75.61 -0.81
CA ASN A 771 -2.96 75.00 0.23
C ASN A 771 -2.17 73.78 -0.28
N TRP A 772 -2.46 73.26 -1.47
CA TRP A 772 -1.69 72.20 -2.12
C TRP A 772 -0.69 72.82 -3.08
N VAL A 773 0.58 72.45 -2.95
CA VAL A 773 1.67 73.07 -3.71
C VAL A 773 2.53 72.02 -4.39
N SER A 774 3.29 72.47 -5.38
CA SER A 774 4.24 71.63 -6.10
C SER A 774 5.63 71.66 -5.46
N ILE A 775 6.50 70.74 -5.87
CA ILE A 775 7.90 70.70 -5.43
C ILE A 775 8.64 72.01 -5.73
N LYS A 776 8.29 72.70 -6.83
CA LYS A 776 8.91 73.99 -7.20
C LYS A 776 8.59 75.13 -6.24
N ASP A 777 7.48 75.00 -5.53
CA ASP A 777 6.96 76.01 -4.62
C ASP A 777 7.49 75.82 -3.19
N LEU A 778 8.43 74.89 -2.99
CA LEU A 778 8.98 74.52 -1.70
C LEU A 778 10.51 74.64 -1.70
N ILE A 779 11.06 75.22 -0.63
CA ILE A 779 12.50 75.25 -0.34
C ILE A 779 12.73 74.83 1.10
N LEU A 780 13.46 73.73 1.28
CA LEU A 780 13.87 73.25 2.60
C LEU A 780 14.82 74.23 3.28
N ASN A 781 14.65 74.40 4.60
CA ASN A 781 15.38 75.35 5.44
C ASN A 781 15.19 76.83 5.08
N SER A 782 14.16 77.17 4.32
CA SER A 782 13.69 78.56 4.11
C SER A 782 13.10 79.16 5.40
N GLN A 783 13.21 80.47 5.58
CA GLN A 783 12.59 81.19 6.71
C GLN A 783 11.14 81.59 6.42
N ILE A 784 10.35 81.89 7.46
CA ILE A 784 8.89 82.14 7.34
C ILE A 784 8.54 83.38 6.50
N ASP A 785 9.47 84.33 6.41
CA ASP A 785 9.39 85.56 5.64
C ASP A 785 9.95 85.44 4.22
N GLU A 786 10.54 84.29 3.89
CA GLU A 786 11.09 84.01 2.56
C GLU A 786 10.06 83.34 1.64
N ASP A 787 10.25 83.51 0.33
CA ASP A 787 9.44 82.82 -0.68
C ASP A 787 9.59 81.29 -0.57
N ARG A 788 8.54 80.56 -0.98
CA ARG A 788 8.53 79.09 -1.05
C ARG A 788 8.83 78.40 0.30
N TYR A 789 8.43 79.03 1.39
CA TYR A 789 8.55 78.50 2.74
C TYR A 789 7.73 77.21 2.95
N ILE A 790 8.33 76.24 3.65
CA ILE A 790 7.67 75.00 4.05
C ILE A 790 7.09 75.15 5.44
N CYS A 791 5.78 74.96 5.60
CA CYS A 791 5.10 75.03 6.88
C CYS A 791 5.52 73.90 7.83
N LEU A 792 5.38 74.13 9.14
CA LEU A 792 5.77 73.18 10.22
C LEU A 792 5.14 71.79 10.08
N ALA A 793 3.97 71.67 9.43
CA ALA A 793 3.32 70.38 9.21
C ALA A 793 4.08 69.50 8.22
N LEU A 794 4.64 70.10 7.17
CA LEU A 794 5.34 69.42 6.08
C LEU A 794 6.85 69.30 6.36
N GLN A 795 7.43 70.24 7.13
CA GLN A 795 8.83 70.19 7.59
C GLN A 795 9.20 68.91 8.37
N LYS A 796 8.22 68.16 8.87
CA LYS A 796 8.42 66.88 9.56
C LYS A 796 8.95 65.75 8.66
N TYR A 797 8.86 65.94 7.35
CA TYR A 797 9.20 64.92 6.34
C TYR A 797 10.34 65.38 5.41
N PRO A 798 11.51 65.75 5.95
CA PRO A 798 12.59 66.35 5.14
C PRO A 798 13.22 65.36 4.16
N THR A 799 13.23 64.06 4.47
CA THR A 799 13.88 63.04 3.63
C THR A 799 13.05 62.78 2.37
N MET A 800 11.73 62.63 2.54
CA MET A 800 10.75 62.54 1.46
C MET A 800 10.83 63.76 0.54
N LEU A 801 10.87 64.97 1.11
CA LEU A 801 10.92 66.20 0.32
C LEU A 801 12.22 66.29 -0.51
N LYS A 802 13.37 65.95 0.08
CA LYS A 802 14.65 65.90 -0.66
C LYS A 802 14.62 64.87 -1.78
N SER A 803 14.12 63.67 -1.50
CA SER A 803 13.94 62.61 -2.49
C SER A 803 12.98 63.00 -3.61
N ALA A 804 11.95 63.82 -3.31
CA ALA A 804 11.05 64.36 -4.32
C ALA A 804 11.64 65.53 -5.13
N GLY A 805 12.90 65.93 -4.88
CA GLY A 805 13.58 66.99 -5.62
C GLY A 805 13.40 68.41 -5.04
N VAL A 806 12.88 68.55 -3.81
CA VAL A 806 12.80 69.85 -3.14
C VAL A 806 14.22 70.34 -2.83
N LYS A 807 14.54 71.55 -3.30
CA LYS A 807 15.85 72.16 -3.07
C LYS A 807 15.98 72.64 -1.62
N GLU A 808 17.21 72.68 -1.12
CA GLU A 808 17.52 73.04 0.27
C GLU A 808 18.50 74.22 0.33
N VAL A 809 18.22 75.17 1.25
CA VAL A 809 19.19 76.22 1.61
C VAL A 809 20.38 75.57 2.32
N LYS A 810 21.56 75.67 1.71
CA LYS A 810 22.80 75.10 2.19
C LYS A 810 23.68 76.19 2.81
N ARG A 811 24.09 75.96 4.05
CA ARG A 811 25.08 76.82 4.70
C ARG A 811 26.47 76.50 4.13
N PRO A 812 27.30 77.50 3.77
CA PRO A 812 28.63 77.24 3.25
C PRO A 812 29.52 76.59 4.32
N ASP A 813 30.37 75.65 3.90
CA ASP A 813 31.37 75.00 4.75
C ASP A 813 32.59 75.93 4.95
N TYR A 814 32.34 77.08 5.57
CA TYR A 814 33.36 78.08 5.86
C TYR A 814 33.39 78.35 7.36
N LYS A 815 34.51 77.98 7.99
CA LYS A 815 34.72 78.16 9.42
C LYS A 815 35.39 79.50 9.66
N ILE A 816 34.65 80.45 10.23
CA ILE A 816 35.22 81.70 10.74
C ILE A 816 36.10 81.36 11.95
N ASN A 817 37.38 81.69 11.85
CA ASN A 817 38.39 81.48 12.87
C ASN A 817 38.47 82.74 13.74
N VAL A 818 38.43 82.52 15.06
CA VAL A 818 38.63 83.57 16.06
C VAL A 818 39.93 83.23 16.79
N CYS A 819 40.88 84.16 16.77
CA CYS A 819 42.16 84.01 17.45
C CYS A 819 41.99 83.91 18.97
N LEU A 820 43.01 83.42 19.67
CA LEU A 820 43.00 83.43 21.13
C LEU A 820 43.11 84.86 21.64
N HIS A 821 42.17 85.27 22.48
CA HIS A 821 42.18 86.59 23.10
C HIS A 821 43.32 86.72 24.11
N ASN A 822 44.31 87.56 23.83
CA ASN A 822 45.50 87.71 24.68
C ASN A 822 45.38 88.91 25.65
N GLN A 823 44.24 89.04 26.36
CA GLN A 823 44.12 90.03 27.44
C GLN A 823 44.87 89.53 28.68
N SER A 824 46.16 89.85 28.75
CA SER A 824 47.02 89.58 29.91
C SER A 824 46.82 90.58 31.07
N ILE A 825 45.83 91.46 30.98
CA ILE A 825 45.52 92.46 32.02
C ILE A 825 44.13 92.19 32.59
N ILE A 826 44.06 91.35 33.62
CA ILE A 826 42.89 91.32 34.52
C ILE A 826 42.98 92.59 35.36
N ILE A 827 42.25 93.62 34.93
CA ILE A 827 42.08 94.82 35.72
C ILE A 827 41.10 94.49 36.85
N GLY A 828 41.56 94.55 38.09
CA GLY A 828 40.69 94.36 39.25
C GLY A 828 39.51 95.35 39.21
N LYS A 829 38.33 94.92 39.65
CA LYS A 829 37.09 95.72 39.63
C LYS A 829 37.28 97.15 40.15
N ALA A 830 38.09 97.34 41.19
CA ALA A 830 38.39 98.67 41.74
C ALA A 830 39.13 99.60 40.76
N VAL A 831 40.05 99.07 39.95
CA VAL A 831 40.78 99.86 38.94
C VAL A 831 39.88 100.15 37.74
N PHE A 832 39.03 99.20 37.36
CA PHE A 832 38.00 99.42 36.35
C PHE A 832 37.02 100.52 36.79
N ASP A 833 36.47 100.43 38.00
CA ASP A 833 35.50 101.40 38.53
C ASP A 833 36.12 102.81 38.64
N LEU A 834 37.41 102.92 38.99
CA LEU A 834 38.11 104.21 39.10
C LEU A 834 38.42 104.87 37.75
N LEU A 835 38.89 104.08 36.77
CA LEU A 835 39.40 104.61 35.50
C LEU A 835 38.33 104.66 34.40
N PHE A 836 37.20 103.98 34.57
CA PHE A 836 36.06 104.01 33.65
C PHE A 836 35.01 105.07 34.05
N ASP A 837 35.13 105.66 35.25
CA ASP A 837 34.33 106.80 35.68
C ASP A 837 34.52 107.99 34.74
N GLN A 838 33.43 108.59 34.27
CA GLN A 838 33.46 109.74 33.36
C GLN A 838 33.78 111.06 34.09
N GLU A 839 33.69 111.09 35.41
CA GLU A 839 34.01 112.27 36.24
C GLU A 839 35.44 112.30 36.77
N THR A 840 36.20 111.21 36.61
CA THR A 840 37.60 111.16 37.08
C THR A 840 38.50 112.15 36.33
N SER A 841 39.37 112.84 37.08
CA SER A 841 40.38 113.73 36.52
C SER A 841 41.53 112.98 35.81
N LEU A 842 41.54 111.65 35.90
CA LEU A 842 42.52 110.77 35.28
C LEU A 842 42.23 110.48 33.80
N ASN A 843 41.09 110.90 33.27
CA ASN A 843 40.76 110.78 31.85
C ASN A 843 41.45 111.88 31.04
N ASP A 844 42.25 111.48 30.07
CA ASP A 844 43.11 112.36 29.27
C ASP A 844 42.87 112.22 27.76
N ILE A 845 41.82 111.49 27.36
CA ILE A 845 41.27 111.45 26.00
C ILE A 845 39.74 111.52 26.03
N ILE A 846 39.17 112.23 25.06
CA ILE A 846 37.72 112.34 24.86
C ILE A 846 37.38 111.87 23.45
N PHE A 847 36.50 110.87 23.36
CA PHE A 847 35.88 110.46 22.10
C PHE A 847 34.56 111.20 21.93
N ILE A 848 34.41 111.94 20.83
CA ILE A 848 33.14 112.58 20.46
C ILE A 848 32.42 111.60 19.54
N VAL A 849 31.36 110.96 20.03
CA VAL A 849 30.58 109.96 19.29
C VAL A 849 29.15 110.42 19.23
N ASP A 850 28.66 110.77 18.04
CA ASP A 850 27.30 111.26 17.82
C ASP A 850 26.92 112.39 18.80
N GLU A 851 27.77 113.43 18.85
CA GLU A 851 27.69 114.60 19.76
C GLU A 851 27.88 114.29 21.27
N GLU A 852 27.96 113.02 21.69
CA GLU A 852 28.28 112.64 23.07
C GLU A 852 29.80 112.62 23.31
N GLU A 853 30.27 113.32 24.35
CA GLU A 853 31.64 113.22 24.83
C GLU A 853 31.80 112.00 25.75
N ILE A 854 32.56 110.99 25.31
CA ILE A 854 32.91 109.79 26.07
C ILE A 854 34.39 109.86 26.44
N LYS A 855 34.68 110.07 27.72
CA LYS A 855 36.04 110.19 28.25
C LYS A 855 36.66 108.82 28.51
N ALA A 856 37.96 108.71 28.31
CA ALA A 856 38.74 107.51 28.61
C ALA A 856 40.18 107.88 29.01
N ASN A 857 40.94 106.86 29.39
CA ASN A 857 42.35 106.99 29.80
C ASN A 857 43.28 106.40 28.72
N ARG A 858 44.20 107.22 28.20
CA ARG A 858 45.15 106.84 27.13
C ARG A 858 46.06 105.69 27.53
N TYR A 859 46.52 105.66 28.79
CA TYR A 859 47.38 104.58 29.27
C TYR A 859 46.64 103.25 29.30
N MET A 860 45.35 103.26 29.66
CA MET A 860 44.53 102.05 29.63
C MET A 860 44.31 101.53 28.22
N LEU A 861 44.02 102.43 27.28
CA LEU A 861 43.85 102.06 25.88
C LEU A 861 45.16 101.55 25.26
N ALA A 862 46.29 102.20 25.56
CA ALA A 862 47.62 101.78 25.13
C ALA A 862 48.04 100.43 25.73
N ALA A 863 47.68 100.15 26.98
CA ALA A 863 47.97 98.86 27.62
C ALA A 863 47.19 97.71 26.99
N SER A 864 46.02 98.01 26.42
CA SER A 864 45.09 97.00 25.88
C SER A 864 45.15 96.82 24.37
N SER A 865 45.83 97.71 23.65
CA SER A 865 46.01 97.62 22.20
C SER A 865 47.31 98.28 21.74
N GLU A 866 48.08 97.56 20.92
CA GLU A 866 49.28 98.09 20.26
C GLU A 866 48.99 99.30 19.36
N PHE A 867 47.78 99.38 18.78
CA PHE A 867 47.34 100.53 17.99
C PHE A 867 47.38 101.80 18.84
N PHE A 868 46.69 101.77 19.99
CA PHE A 868 46.64 102.92 20.90
C PHE A 868 48.01 103.20 21.53
N GLN A 869 48.83 102.17 21.78
CA GLN A 869 50.20 102.36 22.25
C GLN A 869 51.03 103.15 21.24
N LYS A 870 50.99 102.79 19.95
CA LYS A 870 51.68 103.52 18.89
C LYS A 870 51.14 104.94 18.74
N GLU A 871 49.82 105.08 18.65
CA GLU A 871 49.14 106.36 18.46
C GLU A 871 49.52 107.38 19.54
N PHE A 872 49.53 106.95 20.81
CA PHE A 872 49.81 107.84 21.94
C PHE A 872 51.30 108.03 22.23
N SER A 873 52.18 107.12 21.80
CA SER A 873 53.64 107.29 21.95
C SER A 873 54.18 108.47 21.13
N SER A 874 53.50 108.83 20.04
CA SER A 874 53.83 109.97 19.18
C SER A 874 53.06 111.25 19.50
N ALA A 875 52.16 111.24 20.50
CA ALA A 875 51.24 112.34 20.77
C ALA A 875 51.82 113.40 21.73
N ASN A 876 51.47 114.68 21.52
CA ASN A 876 51.85 115.77 22.41
C ASN A 876 51.24 115.59 23.83
N PRO A 877 51.85 116.11 24.91
CA PRO A 877 51.41 115.91 26.30
C PRO A 877 50.04 116.51 26.71
N GLY A 878 49.18 116.92 25.77
CA GLY A 878 47.88 117.55 26.03
C GLY A 878 46.67 116.60 25.95
N LEU A 879 45.49 117.15 26.23
CA LEU A 879 44.19 116.47 26.07
C LEU A 879 43.93 116.15 24.59
N ILE A 880 43.61 114.89 24.28
CA ILE A 880 43.28 114.45 22.91
C ILE A 880 41.75 114.41 22.76
N LYS A 881 41.23 114.99 21.68
CA LYS A 881 39.81 114.85 21.29
C LYS A 881 39.73 114.14 19.93
N ASN A 882 39.07 112.99 19.89
CA ASN A 882 38.90 112.18 18.67
C ASN A 882 37.41 112.04 18.34
N THR A 883 37.01 112.43 17.14
CA THR A 883 35.62 112.26 16.67
C THR A 883 35.45 110.91 15.99
N VAL A 884 34.43 110.14 16.40
CA VAL A 884 34.07 108.85 15.81
C VAL A 884 32.67 108.97 15.20
N ASN A 885 32.60 108.87 13.87
CA ASN A 885 31.35 108.96 13.12
C ASN A 885 30.76 107.56 12.86
N ASP A 886 29.46 107.50 12.55
CA ASP A 886 28.74 106.29 12.11
C ASP A 886 28.75 105.11 13.10
N ILE A 887 28.79 105.43 14.40
CA ILE A 887 28.80 104.49 15.52
C ILE A 887 27.86 104.99 16.62
N LYS A 888 27.07 104.09 17.23
CA LYS A 888 26.24 104.46 18.37
C LYS A 888 27.07 104.65 19.65
N PRO A 889 26.75 105.64 20.51
CA PRO A 889 27.48 105.89 21.76
C PRO A 889 27.61 104.65 22.67
N ASN A 890 26.56 103.83 22.74
CA ASN A 890 26.58 102.58 23.51
C ASN A 890 27.54 101.51 22.96
N SER A 891 27.73 101.46 21.65
CA SER A 891 28.71 100.58 21.00
C SER A 891 30.14 101.00 21.39
N MET A 892 30.40 102.31 21.45
CA MET A 892 31.68 102.84 21.95
C MET A 892 31.90 102.52 23.44
N ARG A 893 30.86 102.65 24.28
CA ARG A 893 30.94 102.26 25.70
C ARG A 893 31.27 100.78 25.86
N ILE A 894 30.65 99.89 25.07
CA ILE A 894 30.96 98.45 25.10
C ILE A 894 32.40 98.19 24.66
N LEU A 895 32.87 98.85 23.60
CA LEU A 895 34.26 98.74 23.17
C LEU A 895 35.22 99.14 24.29
N LEU A 896 35.01 100.29 24.92
CA LEU A 896 35.88 100.77 25.99
C LEU A 896 35.86 99.81 27.19
N ARG A 897 34.69 99.28 27.57
CA ARG A 897 34.57 98.24 28.60
C ARG A 897 35.43 97.02 28.25
N TYR A 898 35.35 96.58 27.01
CA TYR A 898 36.16 95.48 26.50
C TYR A 898 37.66 95.79 26.55
N LEU A 899 38.08 96.99 26.13
CA LEU A 899 39.47 97.43 26.23
C LEU A 899 39.94 97.57 27.69
N TYR A 900 39.05 97.84 28.63
CA TYR A 900 39.35 97.87 30.06
C TYR A 900 39.30 96.46 30.70
N GLY A 901 39.39 95.40 29.89
CA GLY A 901 39.51 94.02 30.37
C GLY A 901 38.19 93.35 30.75
N GLN A 902 37.03 93.95 30.42
CA GLN A 902 35.74 93.30 30.63
C GLN A 902 35.43 92.31 29.49
N ASP A 903 34.92 91.13 29.83
CA ASP A 903 34.42 90.17 28.83
C ASP A 903 33.32 90.80 27.94
N ILE A 904 33.38 90.52 26.64
CA ILE A 904 32.49 91.16 25.66
C ILE A 904 31.01 90.81 25.90
N ASP A 905 30.69 89.60 26.33
CA ASP A 905 29.31 89.22 26.62
C ASP A 905 28.80 89.88 27.91
N VAL A 906 29.67 90.07 28.90
CA VAL A 906 29.35 90.84 30.10
C VAL A 906 29.13 92.33 29.77
N ALA A 907 29.97 92.91 28.91
CA ALA A 907 29.84 94.29 28.46
C ALA A 907 28.53 94.52 27.71
N ILE A 908 28.14 93.61 26.80
CA ILE A 908 26.87 93.68 26.07
C ILE A 908 25.66 93.55 27.01
N LYS A 909 25.71 92.61 27.97
CA LYS A 909 24.62 92.43 28.95
C LYS A 909 24.41 93.65 29.85
N SER A 910 25.48 94.40 30.15
CA SER A 910 25.41 95.57 31.04
C SER A 910 24.47 96.68 30.53
N LEU A 911 24.17 96.71 29.23
CA LEU A 911 23.29 97.70 28.59
C LEU A 911 21.87 97.19 28.29
N LYS A 912 21.47 95.99 28.77
CA LYS A 912 20.11 95.40 28.63
C LYS A 912 19.56 95.43 27.18
N ILE A 913 20.38 95.06 26.21
CA ILE A 913 20.00 95.02 24.80
C ILE A 913 19.29 93.68 24.52
N ASP A 914 17.95 93.67 24.51
CA ASP A 914 17.16 92.42 24.43
C ASP A 914 16.64 92.07 23.02
N SER A 915 16.45 93.03 22.12
CA SER A 915 15.95 92.73 20.76
C SER A 915 17.05 92.21 19.83
N ASP A 916 16.72 91.20 19.02
CA ASP A 916 17.65 90.59 18.05
C ASP A 916 18.11 91.60 17.00
N THR A 917 17.24 92.54 16.60
CA THR A 917 17.56 93.66 15.70
C THR A 917 18.56 94.62 16.34
N SER A 918 18.41 94.93 17.63
CA SER A 918 19.35 95.78 18.35
C SER A 918 20.72 95.11 18.54
N LYS A 919 20.76 93.79 18.71
CA LYS A 919 22.02 93.01 18.75
C LYS A 919 22.72 92.96 17.41
N PHE A 920 21.96 92.84 16.32
CA PHE A 920 22.50 92.86 14.96
C PHE A 920 23.23 94.18 14.67
N VAL A 921 22.59 95.32 14.93
CA VAL A 921 23.20 96.65 14.76
C VAL A 921 24.41 96.86 15.67
N LEU A 922 24.36 96.34 16.90
CA LEU A 922 25.50 96.40 17.83
C LEU A 922 26.72 95.64 17.29
N TYR A 923 26.54 94.44 16.73
CA TYR A 923 27.63 93.67 16.15
C TYR A 923 28.25 94.37 14.94
N GLU A 924 27.44 95.07 14.14
CA GLU A 924 27.92 95.89 13.03
C GLU A 924 28.83 97.04 13.51
N ASP A 925 28.39 97.80 14.53
CA ASP A 925 29.17 98.90 15.09
C ASP A 925 30.49 98.42 15.72
N LEU A 926 30.46 97.35 16.51
CA LEU A 926 31.66 96.80 17.15
C LEU A 926 32.67 96.27 16.13
N LEU A 927 32.20 95.71 15.01
CA LEU A 927 33.06 95.25 13.93
C LEU A 927 33.79 96.43 13.26
N LYS A 928 33.06 97.51 12.94
CA LYS A 928 33.64 98.75 12.40
C LYS A 928 34.71 99.30 13.34
N LEU A 929 34.38 99.45 14.62
CA LEU A 929 35.31 99.94 15.65
C LEU A 929 36.55 99.05 15.79
N ALA A 930 36.35 97.73 15.83
CA ALA A 930 37.44 96.78 15.94
C ALA A 930 38.37 96.84 14.71
N ASN A 931 37.83 97.10 13.52
CA ASN A 931 38.64 97.32 12.34
C ASN A 931 39.42 98.65 12.40
N SER A 932 38.76 99.75 12.79
CA SER A 932 39.39 101.07 12.88
C SER A 932 40.53 101.15 13.90
N TYR A 933 40.44 100.37 14.99
CA TYR A 933 41.44 100.33 16.06
C TYR A 933 42.32 99.08 16.05
N GLU A 934 42.33 98.33 14.93
CA GLU A 934 43.16 97.13 14.70
C GLU A 934 43.01 96.03 15.78
N LEU A 935 41.79 95.83 16.29
CA LEU A 935 41.47 94.84 17.34
C LEU A 935 41.08 93.48 16.74
N ALA A 936 42.09 92.68 16.37
CA ALA A 936 41.92 91.41 15.66
C ALA A 936 40.88 90.45 16.30
N HIS A 937 41.00 90.15 17.60
CA HIS A 937 40.09 89.21 18.28
C HIS A 937 38.63 89.68 18.25
N LEU A 938 38.38 90.95 18.60
CA LEU A 938 37.01 91.48 18.65
C LEU A 938 36.39 91.51 17.25
N LYS A 939 37.18 91.87 16.24
CA LYS A 939 36.77 91.86 14.84
C LYS A 939 36.32 90.47 14.42
N GLU A 940 37.18 89.46 14.56
CA GLU A 940 36.88 88.08 14.18
C GLU A 940 35.67 87.48 14.93
N MET A 941 35.51 87.84 16.21
CA MET A 941 34.36 87.43 17.01
C MET A 941 33.04 88.01 16.47
N MET A 942 33.03 89.28 16.04
CA MET A 942 31.84 89.90 15.45
C MET A 942 31.54 89.31 14.06
N GLU A 943 32.56 89.00 13.26
CA GLU A 943 32.40 88.28 11.99
C GLU A 943 31.70 86.93 12.19
N LEU A 944 32.10 86.16 13.21
CA LEU A 944 31.47 84.89 13.55
C LEU A 944 29.98 85.06 13.93
N ARG A 945 29.65 86.05 14.76
CA ARG A 945 28.27 86.27 15.23
C ARG A 945 27.34 86.72 14.10
N LEU A 946 27.80 87.62 13.24
CA LEU A 946 27.03 88.10 12.09
C LEU A 946 26.79 86.98 11.07
N SER A 947 27.76 86.08 10.85
CA SER A 947 27.59 84.94 9.94
C SER A 947 26.43 83.99 10.34
N ARG A 948 26.07 83.95 11.62
CA ARG A 948 24.96 83.12 12.14
C ARG A 948 23.59 83.70 11.85
N LYS A 949 23.51 84.97 11.47
CA LYS A 949 22.26 85.68 11.18
C LYS A 949 22.02 85.87 9.68
N ILE A 950 22.83 85.24 8.82
CA ILE A 950 22.69 85.32 7.37
C ILE A 950 21.53 84.43 6.88
N THR A 951 20.71 85.00 6.01
CA THR A 951 19.56 84.39 5.31
C THR A 951 19.65 84.67 3.81
N ARG A 952 18.77 84.08 2.99
CA ARG A 952 18.74 84.42 1.54
C ARG A 952 18.35 85.88 1.32
N SER A 953 17.48 86.42 2.18
CA SER A 953 16.99 87.79 2.09
C SER A 953 18.02 88.87 2.47
N ASN A 954 18.98 88.58 3.35
CA ASN A 954 19.91 89.60 3.88
C ASN A 954 21.38 89.46 3.44
N VAL A 955 21.77 88.35 2.81
CA VAL A 955 23.19 88.04 2.50
C VAL A 955 23.88 89.11 1.65
N GLU A 956 23.19 89.71 0.68
CA GLU A 956 23.74 90.76 -0.18
C GLU A 956 24.07 92.04 0.58
N ASN A 957 23.19 92.42 1.51
CA ASN A 957 23.41 93.57 2.37
C ASN A 957 24.56 93.28 3.35
N MET A 958 24.62 92.06 3.90
CA MET A 958 25.71 91.64 4.78
C MET A 958 27.07 91.62 4.09
N LYS A 959 27.12 91.18 2.82
CA LYS A 959 28.35 91.22 2.00
C LYS A 959 28.84 92.65 1.79
N LYS A 960 27.95 93.57 1.41
CA LYS A 960 28.29 94.99 1.24
C LYS A 960 28.85 95.57 2.54
N PHE A 961 28.20 95.28 3.67
CA PHE A 961 28.64 95.69 4.99
C PHE A 961 30.02 95.11 5.36
N ALA A 962 30.26 93.83 5.08
CA ALA A 962 31.53 93.18 5.36
C ALA A 962 32.69 93.81 4.56
N VAL A 963 32.45 94.18 3.30
CA VAL A 963 33.43 94.89 2.45
C VAL A 963 33.75 96.27 3.01
N THR A 964 32.74 97.07 3.36
CA THR A 964 32.96 98.44 3.86
C THR A 964 33.59 98.47 5.24
N SER A 965 33.39 97.42 6.05
CA SER A 965 33.91 97.33 7.42
C SER A 965 35.23 96.55 7.53
N GLY A 966 35.83 96.13 6.40
CA GLY A 966 37.10 95.40 6.36
C GLY A 966 37.03 93.96 6.89
N ALA A 967 35.84 93.36 6.98
CA ALA A 967 35.58 92.06 7.58
C ALA A 967 35.75 90.91 6.56
N ASN A 968 36.97 90.42 6.44
CA ASN A 968 37.36 89.52 5.36
C ASN A 968 36.71 88.13 5.46
N GLN A 969 36.63 87.54 6.67
CA GLN A 969 36.06 86.21 6.86
C GLN A 969 34.54 86.22 6.69
N LEU A 970 33.87 87.28 7.14
CA LEU A 970 32.43 87.48 6.94
C LEU A 970 32.08 87.70 5.47
N LYS A 971 32.89 88.49 4.76
CA LYS A 971 32.73 88.67 3.31
C LYS A 971 32.86 87.34 2.58
N GLU A 972 33.90 86.57 2.88
CA GLU A 972 34.14 85.25 2.27
C GLU A 972 33.01 84.26 2.58
N PHE A 973 32.49 84.26 3.80
CA PHE A 973 31.30 83.50 4.18
C PHE A 973 30.07 83.91 3.34
N CYS A 974 29.82 85.21 3.15
CA CYS A 974 28.71 85.70 2.32
C CYS A 974 28.88 85.33 0.84
N ASP A 975 30.10 85.44 0.30
CA ASP A 975 30.41 85.06 -1.08
C ASP A 975 30.11 83.57 -1.30
N LEU A 976 30.59 82.71 -0.39
CA LEU A 976 30.32 81.28 -0.44
C LEU A 976 28.84 80.96 -0.24
N TYR A 977 28.13 81.70 0.63
CA TYR A 977 26.68 81.51 0.81
C TYR A 977 25.92 81.82 -0.48
N ILE A 978 26.23 82.93 -1.16
CA ILE A 978 25.61 83.31 -2.44
C ILE A 978 25.93 82.26 -3.51
N ILE A 979 27.18 81.83 -3.62
CA ILE A 979 27.59 80.80 -4.60
C ILE A 979 26.85 79.48 -4.35
N THR A 980 26.81 79.02 -3.09
CA THR A 980 26.22 77.73 -2.71
C THR A 980 24.71 77.70 -2.96
N ASN A 981 24.05 78.85 -2.88
CA ASN A 981 22.59 78.99 -2.98
C ASN A 981 22.11 79.72 -4.25
N HIS A 982 22.98 79.97 -5.24
CA HIS A 982 22.68 80.78 -6.43
C HIS A 982 21.47 80.28 -7.24
N ASN A 983 21.16 78.99 -7.15
CA ASN A 983 20.09 78.33 -7.92
C ASN A 983 18.79 78.11 -7.13
N LEU A 984 18.68 78.75 -5.95
CA LEU A 984 17.47 78.81 -5.12
C LEU A 984 16.78 80.14 -5.34
#